data_AF-A0A8S2B052-F1
#
_entry.id   AF-A0A8S2B052-F1
#
_cell.length_a   1.000
_cell.length_b   1.000
_cell.length_c   1.000
_cell.angle_alpha   90.00
_cell.angle_beta   90.00
_cell.angle_gamma   90.00
#
_symmetry.space_group_name_H-M   'P 1'
#
loop_
_entity.id
_entity.type
_entity.pdbx_description
1 polymer ?
#
loop_
_entity_poly.entity_id
_entity_poly.type
_entity_poly.pdbx_seq_one_letter_code
_entity_poly.pdbx_strand_id
1 'polypeptide(L)'
;MSSVSSQPQFRYTQPPSKVLHLRNLPWECTEEELIELGKPFGTVVNTKCNVGANRNQAFIEFEDLNQAIQMISYYASSSEPAQVRGKTVYLQYSNRQEIVNNKTTADVVGNVLLVTVEGEDARMVSIDVLHLVFSAFGFVHKITTFEKTAGYQALVQFSDEETATSAKNALDGRSIPRYLLAEQVGQCSLKITYSAHTDLTVKFQSHRSRDYTNPYLPIAPSAIDSTGQVAVGVDGKKMEPESNVLLASIENMQYAVTLDVLHMVFAAFGDVQKIAMFDKNGGLQALIQYKDVQTAVVAKEALEGHCIYDGGFCKLHITYSRHTDLSIKVNNDRSRDYTMPNPPVPMPQQPGQNPYTGNPQQYHAAGGSHQQQQQPPQGGWVQPGGQGSMGMGGGGHNPYMAPPSSSSMHYGPGGHMPPQHYGGPVLHNSRFRPLPCSLRQDNVASDSDFLPKDSAFVTNGEITDSAESNRLVSDTEVSELETNDRFVGGEGTNEAAEVSNGVTEGKEEDQKKSKFRIVVLMMALWAAIKRAIEKVMEWEWLSWWPFSRQEKRLEKLIAEADANPKDAALQGALLAELNKHIPEAVVQRFEQREHAVDSRGVAEYIRALVITNAISEYLPDEQTGKPSSLPALLQELKHRASGNMDESFVNPGISEKQPLHVTMVNPKVSNKSRFAQELVSTILFTVAVGLVWLMGAAALQKYIGSLGGIGTSGVGSSSSYSPKELNKEITPEKNVKTFKDVKGCDDAKQELEEVVEYLKNPSKFTRLGGKLPKGILLTGAPGTGKTLLAKAIAGEAGVPFFYRAGSEFEEMFVGVGARRVRSLFQAAKKKAPCIIFIDEIDAVGSTRKQWEGHTKKTLHQLLVEMDGFEQNEGIIVMAATNLPDILDPALTRPGRFDRHIVVPSPDVRGRQEILELYLQGKPMSEDVDVKAIARGTPGFNGADLANLVNIAAIKAAVEGAEKLSSEQLEFAKDRIVMGTERKTMFVSEDSKKLTAYHESGHAIVALNTRGAHPIHKATIMPRGSALGMVTQLPSNDETSVSKRQLLARLDVCMGGRVAEELIFGLDHITTGASSDLSQATELAQYMVSSCGMSEAIGPVHIKERPSSDMQSRIDAEVVKLLREAYERVKSLLKRHEKQLHTLANALLEYETLTAEDIKRILLPKQEGEKFEEQQQEGDLVLA
;
A
#
# COMPACT_ATOMS: atom_id res chain seq x y z
N MET A 1 12.62 67.70 -21.83
CA MET A 1 11.86 67.59 -20.57
C MET A 1 10.82 66.49 -20.76
N SER A 2 10.79 65.49 -19.87
CA SER A 2 9.86 64.35 -19.95
C SER A 2 9.24 64.12 -18.58
N SER A 3 7.93 64.37 -18.47
CA SER A 3 7.16 64.20 -17.24
C SER A 3 6.86 62.71 -17.00
N VAL A 4 7.65 62.07 -16.15
CA VAL A 4 7.39 60.69 -15.69
C VAL A 4 6.15 60.67 -14.80
N SER A 5 5.16 59.84 -15.15
CA SER A 5 3.98 59.60 -14.31
C SER A 5 4.36 58.76 -13.10
N SER A 6 4.47 59.40 -11.93
CA SER A 6 4.90 58.78 -10.68
C SER A 6 3.85 57.82 -10.11
N GLN A 7 4.13 56.51 -10.17
CA GLN A 7 3.57 55.60 -9.17
C GLN A 7 4.23 55.94 -7.81
N PRO A 8 3.47 56.04 -6.71
CA PRO A 8 4.06 56.30 -5.40
C PRO A 8 4.94 55.11 -5.01
N GLN A 9 6.23 55.36 -4.72
CA GLN A 9 7.17 54.32 -4.29
C GLN A 9 6.78 53.65 -2.96
N PHE A 10 5.85 54.26 -2.21
CA PHE A 10 5.51 53.90 -0.83
C PHE A 10 4.06 53.46 -0.71
N ARG A 11 3.85 52.33 -0.02
CA ARG A 11 2.52 51.89 0.43
C ARG A 11 2.47 51.90 1.95
N TYR A 12 1.90 52.96 2.52
CA TYR A 12 1.62 53.16 3.95
C TYR A 12 0.55 52.19 4.53
N THR A 13 0.38 51.00 3.94
CA THR A 13 -0.67 50.02 4.29
C THR A 13 -0.21 48.95 5.28
N GLN A 14 0.92 49.16 5.95
CA GLN A 14 1.47 48.30 6.99
C GLN A 14 1.97 49.18 8.14
N PRO A 15 1.87 48.74 9.41
CA PRO A 15 2.40 49.48 10.55
C PRO A 15 3.93 49.64 10.43
N PRO A 16 4.53 50.69 11.00
CA PRO A 16 5.98 50.84 11.03
C PRO A 16 6.67 49.62 11.65
N SER A 17 7.74 49.17 11.03
CA SER A 17 8.58 48.05 11.49
C SER A 17 10.06 48.39 11.33
N LYS A 18 10.92 47.79 12.18
CA LYS A 18 12.38 47.83 12.03
C LYS A 18 12.85 47.17 10.73
N VAL A 19 12.05 46.26 10.18
CA VAL A 19 12.35 45.54 8.94
C VAL A 19 11.63 46.18 7.76
N LEU A 20 12.39 46.48 6.71
CA LEU A 20 11.91 46.94 5.42
C LEU A 20 11.92 45.81 4.38
N HIS A 21 10.93 45.80 3.49
CA HIS A 21 10.84 44.93 2.32
C HIS A 21 11.19 45.74 1.06
N LEU A 22 12.29 45.37 0.40
CA LEU A 22 12.76 45.96 -0.83
C LEU A 22 12.35 45.10 -2.04
N ARG A 23 11.89 45.73 -3.11
CA ARG A 23 11.44 45.05 -4.35
C ARG A 23 11.95 45.74 -5.60
N ASN A 24 12.00 44.99 -6.71
CA ASN A 24 12.55 45.41 -8.01
C ASN A 24 14.08 45.60 -8.00
N LEU A 25 14.77 44.82 -7.16
CA LEU A 25 16.24 44.77 -7.16
C LEU A 25 16.77 44.14 -8.46
N PRO A 26 18.03 44.44 -8.85
CA PRO A 26 18.70 43.70 -9.93
C PRO A 26 18.83 42.22 -9.58
N TRP A 27 19.00 41.39 -10.62
CA TRP A 27 19.47 40.01 -10.43
C TRP A 27 20.86 40.03 -9.81
N GLU A 28 21.11 39.10 -8.90
CA GLU A 28 22.40 38.96 -8.19
C GLU A 28 22.82 40.27 -7.48
N CYS A 29 21.86 40.89 -6.81
CA CYS A 29 22.11 41.92 -5.81
C CYS A 29 22.75 41.27 -4.58
N THR A 30 23.82 41.88 -4.06
CA THR A 30 24.60 41.31 -2.94
C THR A 30 24.16 41.90 -1.59
N GLU A 31 24.74 41.41 -0.48
CA GLU A 31 24.42 41.89 0.87
C GLU A 31 25.01 43.29 1.12
N GLU A 32 26.21 43.52 0.59
CA GLU A 32 26.96 44.78 0.70
C GLU A 32 26.19 45.95 0.07
N GLU A 33 25.56 45.75 -1.09
CA GLU A 33 24.75 46.76 -1.78
C GLU A 33 23.50 47.17 -1.01
N LEU A 34 22.92 46.25 -0.23
CA LEU A 34 21.79 46.51 0.66
C LEU A 34 22.24 47.26 1.91
N ILE A 35 23.40 46.91 2.45
CA ILE A 35 24.04 47.63 3.57
C ILE A 35 24.39 49.06 3.14
N GLU A 36 25.02 49.27 1.97
CA GLU A 36 25.32 50.61 1.45
C GLU A 36 24.08 51.48 1.26
N LEU A 37 22.96 50.90 0.80
CA LEU A 37 21.69 51.61 0.65
C LEU A 37 21.06 52.00 2.00
N GLY A 38 21.22 51.17 3.05
CA GLY A 38 20.67 51.44 4.38
C GLY A 38 21.55 52.32 5.28
N LYS A 39 22.87 52.24 5.12
CA LYS A 39 23.91 52.91 5.94
C LYS A 39 23.73 54.43 6.17
N PRO A 40 23.17 55.24 5.26
CA PRO A 40 22.93 56.66 5.53
C PRO A 40 21.85 56.95 6.60
N PHE A 41 21.03 55.95 6.97
CA PHE A 41 19.85 56.12 7.82
C PHE A 41 19.95 55.44 9.19
N GLY A 42 20.98 54.63 9.41
CA GLY A 42 21.21 53.93 10.67
C GLY A 42 22.02 52.64 10.52
N THR A 43 22.16 51.93 11.63
CA THR A 43 22.85 50.63 11.68
C THR A 43 21.96 49.55 11.07
N VAL A 44 22.41 48.95 9.96
CA VAL A 44 21.79 47.75 9.40
C VAL A 44 22.27 46.54 10.19
N VAL A 45 21.35 45.82 10.84
CA VAL A 45 21.63 44.67 11.72
C VAL A 45 21.63 43.36 10.94
N ASN A 46 20.69 43.18 10.01
CA ASN A 46 20.59 42.02 9.13
C ASN A 46 20.16 42.49 7.73
N THR A 47 20.60 41.79 6.68
CA THR A 47 19.90 41.80 5.40
C THR A 47 19.54 40.39 4.95
N LYS A 48 18.68 40.28 3.94
CA LYS A 48 18.35 39.01 3.30
C LYS A 48 18.06 39.24 1.83
N CYS A 49 19.05 39.06 0.98
CA CYS A 49 18.98 39.27 -0.47
C CYS A 49 18.32 38.11 -1.22
N ASN A 50 18.04 38.32 -2.51
CA ASN A 50 17.63 37.30 -3.50
C ASN A 50 16.37 36.47 -3.12
N VAL A 51 15.39 37.10 -2.45
CA VAL A 51 14.17 36.45 -1.95
C VAL A 51 13.04 36.43 -3.00
N GLY A 52 12.21 35.38 -2.93
CA GLY A 52 11.07 35.17 -3.83
C GLY A 52 11.46 34.44 -5.12
N ALA A 53 10.46 33.91 -5.84
CA ALA A 53 10.68 33.06 -7.02
C ALA A 53 11.60 33.70 -8.10
N ASN A 54 11.53 35.02 -8.26
CA ASN A 54 12.28 35.76 -9.26
C ASN A 54 13.61 36.33 -8.74
N ARG A 55 13.99 36.03 -7.49
CA ARG A 55 15.18 36.54 -6.76
C ARG A 55 15.34 38.07 -6.73
N ASN A 56 14.28 38.84 -6.97
CA ASN A 56 14.33 40.29 -7.18
C ASN A 56 13.82 41.13 -5.97
N GLN A 57 13.89 40.56 -4.77
CA GLN A 57 13.42 41.16 -3.52
C GLN A 57 14.42 40.91 -2.39
N ALA A 58 14.44 41.79 -1.39
CA ALA A 58 15.26 41.63 -0.19
C ALA A 58 14.57 42.18 1.05
N PHE A 59 15.11 41.86 2.22
CA PHE A 59 14.76 42.52 3.47
C PHE A 59 16.00 43.19 4.08
N ILE A 60 15.81 44.33 4.73
CA ILE A 60 16.82 45.06 5.52
C ILE A 60 16.22 45.29 6.91
N GLU A 61 16.99 45.03 7.96
CA GLU A 61 16.63 45.27 9.35
C GLU A 61 17.51 46.36 9.95
N PHE A 62 16.89 47.35 10.57
CA PHE A 62 17.57 48.41 11.30
C PHE A 62 17.57 48.17 12.80
N GLU A 63 18.62 48.67 13.47
CA GLU A 63 18.80 48.58 14.92
C GLU A 63 17.64 49.25 15.68
N ASP A 64 17.11 50.36 15.16
CA ASP A 64 15.93 51.02 15.73
C ASP A 64 14.84 51.33 14.69
N LEU A 65 13.59 51.37 15.19
CA LEU A 65 12.40 51.67 14.40
C LEU A 65 12.47 53.07 13.78
N ASN A 66 13.09 54.04 14.48
CA ASN A 66 13.22 55.40 13.95
C ASN A 66 14.18 55.47 12.75
N GLN A 67 15.18 54.59 12.66
CA GLN A 67 16.10 54.50 11.50
C GLN A 67 15.34 54.00 10.25
N ALA A 68 14.54 52.95 10.39
CA ALA A 68 13.67 52.42 9.33
C ALA A 68 12.62 53.45 8.88
N ILE A 69 12.06 54.23 9.83
CA ILE A 69 11.15 55.35 9.54
C ILE A 69 11.89 56.47 8.80
N GLN A 70 13.13 56.82 9.19
CA GLN A 70 13.93 57.84 8.52
C GLN A 70 14.24 57.46 7.07
N MET A 71 14.65 56.21 6.80
CA MET A 71 14.91 55.75 5.43
C MET A 71 13.66 55.87 4.53
N ILE A 72 12.50 55.40 5.01
CA ILE A 72 11.24 55.51 4.25
C ILE A 72 10.82 56.97 4.09
N SER A 73 10.91 57.78 5.15
CA SER A 73 10.50 59.19 5.10
C SER A 73 11.39 60.01 4.16
N TYR A 74 12.70 59.77 4.19
CA TYR A 74 13.67 60.44 3.31
C TYR A 74 13.36 60.16 1.84
N TYR A 75 13.30 58.89 1.43
CA TYR A 75 13.00 58.54 0.04
C TYR A 75 11.55 58.85 -0.36
N ALA A 76 10.63 59.07 0.58
CA ALA A 76 9.28 59.56 0.32
C ALA A 76 9.17 61.08 0.16
N SER A 77 10.18 61.84 0.59
CA SER A 77 10.26 63.31 0.42
C SER A 77 11.36 63.79 -0.53
N SER A 78 12.35 62.95 -0.83
CA SER A 78 13.41 63.22 -1.81
C SER A 78 12.87 63.18 -3.24
N SER A 79 13.42 64.03 -4.11
CA SER A 79 13.21 63.93 -5.56
C SER A 79 13.99 62.78 -6.21
N GLU A 80 14.97 62.20 -5.51
CA GLU A 80 15.79 61.09 -6.00
C GLU A 80 15.29 59.75 -5.43
N PRO A 81 14.80 58.83 -6.28
CA PRO A 81 14.28 57.55 -5.82
C PRO A 81 15.42 56.61 -5.40
N ALA A 82 15.19 55.79 -4.37
CA ALA A 82 16.11 54.72 -3.97
C ALA A 82 16.48 53.82 -5.17
N GLN A 83 17.77 53.60 -5.39
CA GLN A 83 18.30 52.85 -6.53
C GLN A 83 19.44 51.92 -6.14
N VAL A 84 19.51 50.75 -6.80
CA VAL A 84 20.66 49.82 -6.73
C VAL A 84 21.03 49.43 -8.16
N ARG A 85 22.31 49.56 -8.52
CA ARG A 85 22.83 49.40 -9.91
C ARG A 85 21.98 50.14 -10.97
N GLY A 86 21.51 51.34 -10.66
CA GLY A 86 20.66 52.16 -11.56
C GLY A 86 19.23 51.65 -11.76
N LYS A 87 18.77 50.64 -11.01
CA LYS A 87 17.35 50.23 -10.97
C LYS A 87 16.64 50.84 -9.76
N THR A 88 15.49 51.47 -10.00
CA THR A 88 14.59 51.97 -8.95
C THR A 88 14.07 50.84 -8.08
N VAL A 89 14.33 50.93 -6.77
CA VAL A 89 13.87 49.99 -5.74
C VAL A 89 12.60 50.55 -5.09
N TYR A 90 11.65 49.67 -4.78
CA TYR A 90 10.45 50.02 -4.02
C TYR A 90 10.62 49.61 -2.56
N LEU A 91 10.30 50.54 -1.66
CA LEU A 91 10.45 50.40 -0.21
C LEU A 91 9.07 50.27 0.45
N GLN A 92 8.90 49.24 1.28
CA GLN A 92 7.72 49.06 2.14
C GLN A 92 8.19 48.63 3.53
N TYR A 93 7.43 48.93 4.58
CA TYR A 93 7.58 48.18 5.84
C TYR A 93 7.32 46.69 5.60
N SER A 94 7.83 45.85 6.50
CA SER A 94 7.57 44.41 6.51
C SER A 94 6.62 44.05 7.64
N ASN A 95 5.72 43.09 7.40
CA ASN A 95 4.93 42.42 8.43
C ASN A 95 5.79 41.57 9.41
N ARG A 96 7.11 41.48 9.19
CA ARG A 96 8.07 40.90 10.14
C ARG A 96 8.62 42.00 11.05
N GLN A 97 8.76 41.72 12.34
CA GLN A 97 9.41 42.64 13.28
C GLN A 97 10.94 42.49 13.28
N GLU A 98 11.45 41.30 12.94
CA GLU A 98 12.88 40.97 12.90
C GLU A 98 13.22 40.09 11.67
N ILE A 99 14.46 40.10 11.18
CA ILE A 99 14.93 39.14 10.17
C ILE A 99 15.60 37.97 10.87
N VAL A 100 14.88 36.84 10.96
CA VAL A 100 15.51 35.55 11.29
C VAL A 100 16.44 35.14 10.15
N ASN A 101 17.71 35.49 10.31
CA ASN A 101 18.81 35.05 9.49
C ASN A 101 19.41 33.77 10.08
N ASN A 102 19.35 32.67 9.32
CA ASN A 102 20.08 31.45 9.64
C ASN A 102 21.54 31.54 9.15
N LYS A 103 22.15 32.70 9.41
CA LYS A 103 23.57 33.05 9.28
C LYS A 103 23.89 33.96 10.46
N THR A 104 25.16 34.01 10.89
CA THR A 104 25.68 34.86 11.97
C THR A 104 25.05 34.73 13.38
N THR A 105 24.29 33.67 13.66
CA THR A 105 24.38 32.98 14.98
C THR A 105 25.40 31.84 14.97
N ALA A 106 26.10 31.64 13.84
CA ALA A 106 27.02 30.54 13.60
C ALA A 106 28.51 30.90 13.81
N ASP A 107 28.78 32.09 14.36
CA ASP A 107 30.12 32.55 14.75
C ASP A 107 30.19 33.09 16.19
N VAL A 108 29.10 32.99 16.96
CA VAL A 108 29.19 33.10 18.43
C VAL A 108 29.92 31.85 18.91
N VAL A 109 31.01 32.02 19.66
CA VAL A 109 31.84 30.93 20.16
C VAL A 109 31.00 30.02 21.08
N GLY A 110 31.19 28.71 20.99
CA GLY A 110 30.41 27.74 21.75
C GLY A 110 30.92 26.30 21.63
N ASN A 111 30.49 25.44 22.56
CA ASN A 111 30.89 24.05 22.70
C ASN A 111 30.36 23.08 21.62
N VAL A 112 29.49 23.55 20.72
CA VAL A 112 28.92 22.75 19.63
C VAL A 112 29.31 23.33 18.28
N LEU A 113 29.93 22.49 17.44
CA LEU A 113 30.32 22.81 16.07
C LEU A 113 29.28 22.28 15.07
N LEU A 114 28.94 23.11 14.09
CA LEU A 114 28.23 22.72 12.87
C LEU A 114 29.27 22.50 11.76
N VAL A 115 29.49 21.23 11.44
CA VAL A 115 30.43 20.74 10.44
C VAL A 115 29.66 20.46 9.15
N THR A 116 30.04 21.09 8.05
CA THR A 116 29.58 20.73 6.70
C THR A 116 30.66 19.91 6.02
N VAL A 117 30.28 18.80 5.39
CA VAL A 117 31.19 17.96 4.61
C VAL A 117 30.94 18.24 3.14
N GLU A 118 31.94 18.81 2.46
CA GLU A 118 31.89 19.20 1.04
C GLU A 118 32.70 18.16 0.23
N GLY A 119 32.07 17.50 -0.75
CA GLY A 119 32.66 16.44 -1.59
C GLY A 119 31.57 15.61 -2.29
N GLU A 120 31.91 14.91 -3.37
CA GLU A 120 30.92 14.16 -4.18
C GLU A 120 30.25 13.04 -3.36
N ASP A 121 31.06 12.26 -2.64
CA ASP A 121 30.60 11.16 -1.77
C ASP A 121 30.43 11.56 -0.29
N ALA A 122 30.25 12.85 0.03
CA ALA A 122 30.22 13.35 1.41
C ALA A 122 29.28 12.58 2.35
N ARG A 123 28.21 12.00 1.81
CA ARG A 123 27.22 11.12 2.48
C ARG A 123 27.83 9.85 3.10
N MET A 124 28.96 9.38 2.56
CA MET A 124 29.64 8.13 2.97
C MET A 124 30.56 8.33 4.18
N VAL A 125 30.79 9.57 4.62
CA VAL A 125 31.59 9.85 5.83
C VAL A 125 30.79 9.44 7.07
N SER A 126 31.26 8.39 7.74
CA SER A 126 30.62 7.83 8.93
C SER A 126 30.83 8.69 10.18
N ILE A 127 29.99 8.48 11.20
CA ILE A 127 30.17 9.11 12.51
C ILE A 127 31.48 8.68 13.17
N ASP A 128 31.96 7.46 12.95
CA ASP A 128 33.19 6.98 13.58
C ASP A 128 34.44 7.66 12.97
N VAL A 129 34.42 7.99 11.67
CA VAL A 129 35.45 8.82 11.02
C VAL A 129 35.43 10.25 11.57
N LEU A 130 34.24 10.85 11.70
CA LEU A 130 34.12 12.18 12.31
C LEU A 130 34.57 12.16 13.78
N HIS A 131 34.16 11.16 14.55
CA HIS A 131 34.59 10.98 15.94
C HIS A 131 36.11 10.91 16.04
N LEU A 132 36.77 10.09 15.22
CA LEU A 132 38.23 9.95 15.22
C LEU A 132 38.96 11.26 14.84
N VAL A 133 38.42 12.03 13.89
CA VAL A 133 38.98 13.33 13.49
C VAL A 133 38.81 14.40 14.58
N PHE A 134 37.64 14.47 15.23
CA PHE A 134 37.34 15.48 16.24
C PHE A 134 37.86 15.12 17.65
N SER A 135 37.94 13.83 18.01
CA SER A 135 38.45 13.37 19.31
C SER A 135 39.95 13.61 19.50
N ALA A 136 40.68 13.90 18.42
CA ALA A 136 42.10 14.31 18.48
C ALA A 136 42.32 15.65 19.23
N PHE A 137 41.27 16.45 19.43
CA PHE A 137 41.33 17.75 20.10
C PHE A 137 40.83 17.72 21.54
N GLY A 138 39.96 16.77 21.89
CA GLY A 138 39.39 16.59 23.22
C GLY A 138 38.20 15.62 23.20
N PHE A 139 37.55 15.40 24.35
CA PHE A 139 36.49 14.41 24.45
C PHE A 139 35.18 14.91 23.80
N VAL A 140 34.74 14.20 22.76
CA VAL A 140 33.48 14.50 22.05
C VAL A 140 32.32 13.87 22.83
N HIS A 141 31.43 14.70 23.36
CA HIS A 141 30.25 14.25 24.11
C HIS A 141 29.23 13.58 23.20
N LYS A 142 28.86 14.24 22.10
CA LYS A 142 27.73 13.83 21.23
C LYS A 142 28.00 14.20 19.78
N ILE A 143 27.60 13.33 18.85
CA ILE A 143 27.62 13.58 17.40
C ILE A 143 26.24 13.28 16.80
N THR A 144 25.79 14.07 15.84
CA THR A 144 24.59 13.77 15.04
C THR A 144 24.76 14.24 13.60
N THR A 145 24.60 13.35 12.62
CA THR A 145 24.66 13.66 11.18
C THR A 145 23.26 13.76 10.58
N PHE A 146 23.09 14.69 9.64
CA PHE A 146 21.86 14.92 8.92
C PHE A 146 22.13 15.50 7.53
N GLU A 147 21.13 15.41 6.67
CA GLU A 147 21.20 15.89 5.29
C GLU A 147 20.23 17.06 5.12
N LYS A 148 20.65 18.08 4.36
CA LYS A 148 19.80 19.20 3.93
C LYS A 148 20.01 19.46 2.44
N THR A 149 19.14 20.27 1.85
CA THR A 149 19.24 20.75 0.46
C THR A 149 20.51 21.57 0.14
N ALA A 150 21.42 21.73 1.11
CA ALA A 150 22.69 22.43 0.99
C ALA A 150 23.92 21.51 1.24
N GLY A 151 23.73 20.22 1.51
CA GLY A 151 24.82 19.26 1.73
C GLY A 151 24.60 18.30 2.91
N TYR A 152 25.59 17.45 3.14
CA TYR A 152 25.69 16.57 4.31
C TYR A 152 26.36 17.34 5.46
N GLN A 153 25.76 17.30 6.65
CA GLN A 153 26.19 18.08 7.80
C GLN A 153 26.20 17.23 9.08
N ALA A 154 27.05 17.62 10.03
CA ALA A 154 27.13 17.04 11.36
C ALA A 154 27.11 18.14 12.43
N LEU A 155 26.48 17.84 13.57
CA LEU A 155 26.68 18.57 14.81
C LEU A 155 27.61 17.75 15.71
N VAL A 156 28.67 18.38 16.21
CA VAL A 156 29.69 17.78 17.08
C VAL A 156 29.77 18.61 18.36
N GLN A 157 29.51 18.00 19.51
CA GLN A 157 29.53 18.66 20.82
C GLN A 157 30.74 18.20 21.64
N PHE A 158 31.49 19.15 22.16
CA PHE A 158 32.56 18.95 23.13
C PHE A 158 32.09 19.24 24.57
N SER A 159 32.95 18.88 25.53
CA SER A 159 32.83 19.26 26.94
C SER A 159 32.80 20.77 27.17
N ASP A 160 33.53 21.53 26.35
CA ASP A 160 33.88 22.92 26.59
C ASP A 160 34.11 23.71 25.29
N GLU A 161 34.12 25.03 25.44
CA GLU A 161 34.20 26.01 24.35
C GLU A 161 35.62 26.17 23.77
N GLU A 162 36.65 26.03 24.61
CA GLU A 162 38.05 26.17 24.21
C GLU A 162 38.48 25.00 23.30
N THR A 163 38.10 23.77 23.66
CA THR A 163 38.30 22.56 22.85
C THR A 163 37.58 22.65 21.51
N ALA A 164 36.31 23.10 21.51
CA ALA A 164 35.56 23.31 20.27
C ALA A 164 36.23 24.37 19.37
N THR A 165 36.73 25.46 19.96
CA THR A 165 37.48 26.51 19.26
C THR A 165 38.78 25.98 18.66
N SER A 166 39.54 25.18 19.41
CA SER A 166 40.77 24.52 18.96
C SER A 166 40.50 23.60 17.76
N ALA A 167 39.47 22.74 17.86
CA ALA A 167 39.07 21.84 16.79
C ALA A 167 38.61 22.59 15.52
N LYS A 168 37.81 23.66 15.66
CA LYS A 168 37.41 24.52 14.53
C LYS A 168 38.63 25.12 13.84
N ASN A 169 39.49 25.81 14.58
CA ASN A 169 40.66 26.52 14.03
C ASN A 169 41.68 25.58 13.38
N ALA A 170 41.74 24.32 13.81
CA ALA A 170 42.64 23.32 13.25
C ALA A 170 42.07 22.59 12.02
N LEU A 171 40.76 22.33 11.97
CA LEU A 171 40.13 21.48 10.96
C LEU A 171 39.35 22.24 9.86
N ASP A 172 38.96 23.49 10.10
CA ASP A 172 38.19 24.25 9.11
C ASP A 172 38.97 24.47 7.80
N GLY A 173 38.30 24.31 6.68
CA GLY A 173 38.90 24.34 5.34
C GLY A 173 39.83 23.18 4.99
N ARG A 174 40.06 22.20 5.90
CA ARG A 174 40.94 21.04 5.61
C ARG A 174 40.18 19.85 5.04
N SER A 175 40.87 19.04 4.24
CA SER A 175 40.35 17.74 3.83
C SER A 175 40.53 16.67 4.92
N ILE A 176 39.55 15.79 5.04
CA ILE A 176 39.69 14.55 5.81
C ILE A 176 40.85 13.75 5.18
N PRO A 177 41.85 13.29 5.94
CA PRO A 177 42.97 12.52 5.39
C PRO A 177 42.49 11.26 4.68
N ARG A 178 43.01 10.99 3.48
CA ARG A 178 42.51 9.90 2.62
C ARG A 178 42.56 8.51 3.28
N TYR A 179 43.48 8.27 4.21
CA TYR A 179 43.57 7.02 4.98
C TYR A 179 42.45 6.84 6.02
N LEU A 180 41.62 7.85 6.27
CA LEU A 180 40.41 7.78 7.11
C LEU A 180 39.13 7.67 6.28
N LEU A 181 39.22 7.70 4.95
CA LEU A 181 38.12 7.53 4.02
C LEU A 181 38.20 6.14 3.38
N ALA A 182 37.06 5.53 3.05
CA ALA A 182 37.06 4.32 2.24
C ALA A 182 37.57 4.64 0.82
N GLU A 183 38.23 3.68 0.16
CA GLU A 183 38.92 3.93 -1.14
C GLU A 183 37.99 4.45 -2.25
N GLN A 184 36.70 4.15 -2.13
CA GLN A 184 35.62 4.55 -3.03
C GLN A 184 35.17 6.02 -2.87
N VAL A 185 35.58 6.69 -1.79
CA VAL A 185 35.08 8.02 -1.38
C VAL A 185 36.04 9.11 -1.86
N GLY A 186 35.53 10.07 -2.63
CA GLY A 186 36.28 11.26 -3.07
C GLY A 186 36.84 12.12 -1.92
N GLN A 187 37.80 12.99 -2.23
CA GLN A 187 38.42 13.88 -1.24
C GLN A 187 37.39 14.84 -0.64
N CYS A 188 37.01 14.61 0.62
CA CYS A 188 36.03 15.43 1.34
C CYS A 188 36.72 16.53 2.15
N SER A 189 36.27 17.78 2.01
CA SER A 189 36.66 18.93 2.85
C SER A 189 35.66 19.21 3.97
N LEU A 190 36.19 19.60 5.14
CA LEU A 190 35.42 20.04 6.28
C LEU A 190 35.29 21.56 6.27
N LYS A 191 34.09 22.04 6.62
CA LYS A 191 33.80 23.46 6.76
C LYS A 191 32.99 23.70 8.02
N ILE A 192 33.58 24.40 8.98
CA ILE A 192 33.20 24.32 10.38
C ILE A 192 32.79 25.69 10.89
N THR A 193 31.58 25.76 11.40
CA THR A 193 30.99 26.95 12.04
C THR A 193 30.57 26.59 13.46
N TYR A 194 30.34 27.58 14.33
CA TYR A 194 29.68 27.31 15.60
C TYR A 194 28.19 27.04 15.37
N SER A 195 27.57 26.30 16.28
CA SER A 195 26.14 26.01 16.25
C SER A 195 25.36 26.92 17.20
N ALA A 196 24.11 27.21 16.85
CA ALA A 196 23.17 27.87 17.75
C ALA A 196 22.64 26.93 18.87
N HIS A 197 23.05 25.66 18.89
CA HIS A 197 22.71 24.69 19.93
C HIS A 197 23.80 24.66 21.00
N THR A 198 23.42 24.70 22.28
CA THR A 198 24.34 24.57 23.43
C THR A 198 24.45 23.13 23.96
N ASP A 199 23.46 22.28 23.70
CA ASP A 199 23.46 20.84 23.99
C ASP A 199 22.68 20.07 22.91
N LEU A 200 23.13 18.86 22.58
CA LEU A 200 22.48 17.96 21.63
C LEU A 200 21.66 16.89 22.38
N THR A 201 20.44 16.61 21.93
CA THR A 201 19.54 15.63 22.57
C THR A 201 19.47 14.32 21.79
N VAL A 202 20.45 13.45 22.00
CA VAL A 202 20.47 12.10 21.44
C VAL A 202 19.54 11.20 22.27
N LYS A 203 18.54 10.58 21.62
CA LYS A 203 17.55 9.69 22.28
C LYS A 203 17.86 8.20 22.11
N PHE A 204 18.58 7.86 21.04
CA PHE A 204 18.90 6.50 20.64
C PHE A 204 20.31 6.47 20.04
N GLN A 205 21.05 5.39 20.26
CA GLN A 205 22.33 5.17 19.58
C GLN A 205 22.05 4.67 18.14
N SER A 206 22.74 5.21 17.13
CA SER A 206 22.58 4.83 15.72
C SER A 206 23.82 5.16 14.86
N HIS A 207 23.74 4.87 13.56
CA HIS A 207 24.74 5.30 12.58
C HIS A 207 24.69 6.80 12.22
N ARG A 208 23.65 7.55 12.69
CA ARG A 208 23.49 9.01 12.48
C ARG A 208 23.39 9.83 13.76
N SER A 209 23.42 9.20 14.93
CA SER A 209 23.44 9.87 16.23
C SER A 209 24.14 9.01 17.26
N ARG A 210 25.05 9.61 18.01
CA ARG A 210 25.84 8.93 19.04
C ARG A 210 26.01 9.82 20.26
N ASP A 211 25.79 9.23 21.43
CA ASP A 211 26.08 9.84 22.72
C ASP A 211 27.19 9.04 23.40
N TYR A 212 28.35 9.67 23.57
CA TYR A 212 29.50 9.07 24.23
C TYR A 212 29.48 9.31 25.75
N THR A 213 28.58 10.16 26.26
CA THR A 213 28.37 10.39 27.69
C THR A 213 27.39 9.38 28.31
N ASN A 214 26.46 8.84 27.53
CA ASN A 214 25.49 7.84 27.99
C ASN A 214 25.48 6.55 27.12
N PRO A 215 26.34 5.57 27.42
CA PRO A 215 26.40 4.30 26.68
C PRO A 215 25.19 3.40 26.89
N TYR A 216 24.30 3.70 27.85
CA TYR A 216 23.10 2.90 28.15
C TYR A 216 21.85 3.34 27.37
N LEU A 217 21.94 4.34 26.48
CA LEU A 217 20.83 4.70 25.60
C LEU A 217 20.48 3.54 24.65
N PRO A 218 19.19 3.25 24.43
CA PRO A 218 18.77 2.16 23.55
C PRO A 218 19.24 2.38 22.11
N ILE A 219 19.66 1.31 21.45
CA ILE A 219 20.00 1.31 20.03
C ILE A 219 18.70 1.42 19.22
N ALA A 220 18.66 2.28 18.20
CA ALA A 220 17.50 2.38 17.32
C ALA A 220 17.28 1.06 16.54
N PRO A 221 16.05 0.57 16.33
CA PRO A 221 15.81 -0.62 15.50
C PRO A 221 16.38 -0.48 14.09
N SER A 222 16.29 0.72 13.50
CA SER A 222 16.91 1.10 12.22
C SER A 222 18.44 1.27 12.27
N ALA A 223 19.09 0.85 13.36
CA ALA A 223 20.54 0.70 13.49
C ALA A 223 20.96 -0.76 13.79
N ILE A 224 20.01 -1.71 13.75
CA ILE A 224 20.29 -3.15 13.69
C ILE A 224 20.64 -3.55 12.23
N ASP A 225 20.08 -2.85 11.23
CA ASP A 225 20.47 -2.98 9.82
C ASP A 225 21.84 -2.33 9.53
N SER A 226 22.91 -2.94 10.06
CA SER A 226 24.30 -2.63 9.71
C SER A 226 24.81 -3.41 8.50
N THR A 227 24.01 -4.31 7.91
CA THR A 227 24.36 -5.10 6.71
C THR A 227 24.28 -4.28 5.40
N GLY A 228 24.82 -3.06 5.42
CA GLY A 228 24.85 -2.12 4.30
C GLY A 228 26.25 -1.82 3.76
N GLN A 229 27.31 -2.09 4.53
CA GLN A 229 28.68 -2.01 4.00
C GLN A 229 29.05 -3.32 3.30
N VAL A 230 29.32 -3.22 2.00
CA VAL A 230 29.98 -4.28 1.24
C VAL A 230 31.47 -4.23 1.55
N ALA A 231 31.97 -5.22 2.29
CA ALA A 231 33.39 -5.52 2.24
C ALA A 231 33.73 -6.00 0.83
N VAL A 232 34.68 -5.35 0.18
CA VAL A 232 35.19 -5.76 -1.13
C VAL A 232 36.52 -6.47 -0.87
N GLY A 233 36.64 -7.73 -1.29
CA GLY A 233 37.92 -8.43 -1.27
C GLY A 233 38.89 -7.84 -2.28
N VAL A 234 40.19 -8.14 -2.16
CA VAL A 234 41.24 -7.58 -3.03
C VAL A 234 40.96 -7.82 -4.53
N ASP A 235 40.24 -8.90 -4.87
CA ASP A 235 39.84 -9.27 -6.23
C ASP A 235 38.54 -8.60 -6.72
N GLY A 236 38.05 -7.55 -6.04
CA GLY A 236 36.87 -6.78 -6.45
C GLY A 236 35.52 -7.46 -6.21
N LYS A 237 35.49 -8.72 -5.74
CA LYS A 237 34.25 -9.40 -5.35
C LYS A 237 33.75 -8.98 -3.97
N LYS A 238 32.43 -8.94 -3.85
CA LYS A 238 31.67 -8.71 -2.60
C LYS A 238 31.94 -9.84 -1.60
N MET A 239 32.71 -9.56 -0.55
CA MET A 239 32.82 -10.44 0.61
C MET A 239 31.55 -10.33 1.45
N GLU A 240 30.72 -11.36 1.36
CA GLU A 240 29.71 -11.65 2.37
C GLU A 240 30.42 -12.09 3.66
N PRO A 241 29.92 -11.74 4.86
CA PRO A 241 30.50 -12.23 6.11
C PRO A 241 30.40 -13.76 6.17
N GLU A 242 31.52 -14.43 6.46
CA GLU A 242 31.59 -15.89 6.54
C GLU A 242 30.64 -16.41 7.62
N SER A 243 29.83 -17.41 7.26
CA SER A 243 28.89 -18.08 8.16
C SER A 243 29.07 -19.59 8.05
N ASN A 244 28.89 -20.29 9.17
CA ASN A 244 28.78 -21.75 9.21
C ASN A 244 27.50 -22.26 8.52
N VAL A 245 26.56 -21.37 8.20
CA VAL A 245 25.36 -21.68 7.40
C VAL A 245 25.50 -21.11 5.98
N LEU A 246 25.50 -21.99 4.99
CA LEU A 246 25.43 -21.66 3.57
C LEU A 246 23.98 -21.57 3.11
N LEU A 247 23.70 -20.67 2.16
CA LEU A 247 22.47 -20.59 1.39
C LEU A 247 22.79 -20.97 -0.07
N ALA A 248 22.45 -22.19 -0.46
CA ALA A 248 22.55 -22.68 -1.83
C ALA A 248 21.24 -22.41 -2.58
N SER A 249 21.31 -21.63 -3.67
CA SER A 249 20.25 -21.49 -4.66
C SER A 249 20.53 -22.45 -5.82
N ILE A 250 19.51 -23.14 -6.33
CA ILE A 250 19.69 -24.13 -7.40
C ILE A 250 19.03 -23.64 -8.69
N GLU A 251 19.85 -23.38 -9.69
CA GLU A 251 19.47 -22.87 -11.02
C GLU A 251 19.49 -23.98 -12.08
N ASN A 252 18.85 -23.77 -13.23
CA ASN A 252 18.71 -24.79 -14.29
C ASN A 252 18.16 -26.14 -13.76
N MET A 253 17.12 -26.08 -12.93
CA MET A 253 16.45 -27.24 -12.34
C MET A 253 15.71 -28.05 -13.41
N GLN A 254 16.33 -29.13 -13.90
CA GLN A 254 15.71 -30.08 -14.84
C GLN A 254 15.44 -31.45 -14.21
N TYR A 255 16.10 -31.76 -13.09
CA TYR A 255 15.89 -32.96 -12.29
C TYR A 255 15.54 -32.58 -10.85
N ALA A 256 14.71 -33.38 -10.19
CA ALA A 256 14.38 -33.16 -8.79
C ALA A 256 15.62 -33.34 -7.90
N VAL A 257 15.96 -32.33 -7.12
CA VAL A 257 17.02 -32.40 -6.10
C VAL A 257 16.36 -32.67 -4.75
N THR A 258 16.75 -33.76 -4.08
CA THR A 258 16.24 -34.13 -2.75
C THR A 258 17.21 -33.72 -1.65
N LEU A 259 16.72 -33.71 -0.41
CA LEU A 259 17.54 -33.40 0.77
C LEU A 259 18.72 -34.36 0.96
N ASP A 260 18.55 -35.65 0.63
CA ASP A 260 19.64 -36.63 0.71
C ASP A 260 20.69 -36.43 -0.40
N VAL A 261 20.30 -35.94 -1.59
CA VAL A 261 21.26 -35.56 -2.65
C VAL A 261 22.08 -34.34 -2.22
N LEU A 262 21.45 -33.31 -1.65
CA LEU A 262 22.18 -32.18 -1.07
C LEU A 262 23.07 -32.62 0.10
N HIS A 263 22.60 -33.51 0.97
CA HIS A 263 23.44 -34.06 2.03
C HIS A 263 24.66 -34.79 1.46
N MET A 264 24.49 -35.63 0.44
CA MET A 264 25.61 -36.34 -0.20
C MET A 264 26.65 -35.38 -0.81
N VAL A 265 26.20 -34.34 -1.52
CA VAL A 265 27.08 -33.33 -2.15
C VAL A 265 27.82 -32.49 -1.10
N PHE A 266 27.14 -32.03 -0.05
CA PHE A 266 27.71 -31.13 0.95
C PHE A 266 28.51 -31.88 2.04
N ALA A 267 28.15 -33.11 2.41
CA ALA A 267 28.87 -33.90 3.42
C ALA A 267 30.28 -34.35 2.94
N ALA A 268 30.56 -34.33 1.63
CA ALA A 268 31.89 -34.58 1.08
C ALA A 268 32.97 -33.61 1.60
N PHE A 269 32.58 -32.44 2.12
CA PHE A 269 33.47 -31.40 2.64
C PHE A 269 33.57 -31.37 4.17
N GLY A 270 32.70 -32.10 4.89
CA GLY A 270 32.70 -32.21 6.35
C GLY A 270 31.30 -32.43 6.95
N ASP A 271 31.24 -32.59 8.26
CA ASP A 271 29.98 -32.91 8.98
C ASP A 271 28.91 -31.82 8.82
N VAL A 272 27.92 -32.09 7.96
CA VAL A 272 26.71 -31.28 7.85
C VAL A 272 25.83 -31.53 9.08
N GLN A 273 25.53 -30.48 9.82
CA GLN A 273 24.68 -30.54 11.01
C GLN A 273 23.20 -30.54 10.66
N LYS A 274 22.77 -29.63 9.78
CA LYS A 274 21.35 -29.34 9.51
C LYS A 274 21.16 -28.89 8.06
N ILE A 275 20.12 -29.39 7.39
CA ILE A 275 19.70 -28.93 6.05
C ILE A 275 18.24 -28.49 6.11
N ALA A 276 17.88 -27.38 5.48
CA ALA A 276 16.49 -26.93 5.31
C ALA A 276 16.25 -26.32 3.92
N MET A 277 15.39 -26.97 3.13
CA MET A 277 15.03 -26.64 1.75
C MET A 277 13.69 -25.89 1.68
N PHE A 278 13.61 -24.89 0.82
CA PHE A 278 12.42 -24.06 0.61
C PHE A 278 12.43 -23.44 -0.79
N ASP A 279 11.24 -23.16 -1.32
CA ASP A 279 11.08 -22.51 -2.62
C ASP A 279 10.99 -20.99 -2.43
N LYS A 280 11.71 -20.22 -3.24
CA LYS A 280 11.72 -18.74 -3.17
C LYS A 280 11.86 -18.14 -4.57
N ASN A 281 10.97 -17.21 -4.91
CA ASN A 281 10.91 -16.56 -6.23
C ASN A 281 10.87 -17.56 -7.42
N GLY A 282 10.30 -18.75 -7.22
CA GLY A 282 10.25 -19.83 -8.21
C GLY A 282 11.51 -20.70 -8.31
N GLY A 283 12.59 -20.39 -7.57
CA GLY A 283 13.79 -21.21 -7.46
C GLY A 283 13.80 -22.07 -6.20
N LEU A 284 14.36 -23.28 -6.29
CA LEU A 284 14.63 -24.14 -5.13
C LEU A 284 15.88 -23.63 -4.40
N GLN A 285 15.77 -23.39 -3.10
CA GLN A 285 16.88 -22.96 -2.25
C GLN A 285 17.03 -23.88 -1.03
N ALA A 286 18.24 -23.96 -0.48
CA ALA A 286 18.56 -24.75 0.69
C ALA A 286 19.52 -23.99 1.62
N LEU A 287 19.25 -24.06 2.91
CA LEU A 287 20.18 -23.68 3.97
C LEU A 287 20.91 -24.93 4.47
N ILE A 288 22.25 -24.92 4.42
CA ILE A 288 23.11 -26.02 4.87
C ILE A 288 24.01 -25.49 5.99
N GLN A 289 23.85 -26.03 7.19
CA GLN A 289 24.69 -25.69 8.34
C GLN A 289 25.78 -26.73 8.54
N TYR A 290 27.03 -26.27 8.57
CA TYR A 290 28.17 -27.01 9.09
C TYR A 290 28.41 -26.67 10.55
N LYS A 291 29.19 -27.54 11.20
CA LYS A 291 29.65 -27.36 12.58
C LYS A 291 30.59 -26.16 12.75
N ASP A 292 31.50 -25.95 11.82
CA ASP A 292 32.59 -24.99 11.90
C ASP A 292 32.61 -24.09 10.65
N VAL A 293 32.84 -22.78 10.80
CA VAL A 293 32.80 -21.79 9.69
C VAL A 293 33.80 -22.16 8.58
N GLN A 294 35.00 -22.61 8.95
CA GLN A 294 36.06 -23.03 8.02
C GLN A 294 35.59 -24.12 7.04
N THR A 295 34.75 -25.06 7.50
CA THR A 295 34.17 -26.12 6.66
C THR A 295 33.18 -25.54 5.63
N ALA A 296 32.37 -24.57 6.05
CA ALA A 296 31.44 -23.87 5.17
C ALA A 296 32.17 -23.04 4.09
N VAL A 297 33.31 -22.42 4.42
CA VAL A 297 34.17 -21.72 3.43
C VAL A 297 34.65 -22.68 2.35
N VAL A 298 35.28 -23.81 2.74
CA VAL A 298 35.80 -24.82 1.80
C VAL A 298 34.69 -25.41 0.93
N ALA A 299 33.52 -25.70 1.52
CA ALA A 299 32.38 -26.21 0.77
C ALA A 299 31.84 -25.17 -0.24
N LYS A 300 31.77 -23.88 0.13
CA LYS A 300 31.37 -22.80 -0.78
C LYS A 300 32.35 -22.67 -1.95
N GLU A 301 33.65 -22.60 -1.68
CA GLU A 301 34.67 -22.42 -2.73
C GLU A 301 34.72 -23.59 -3.73
N ALA A 302 34.42 -24.82 -3.30
CA ALA A 302 34.42 -26.00 -4.16
C ALA A 302 33.11 -26.22 -4.95
N LEU A 303 31.96 -25.85 -4.36
CA LEU A 303 30.63 -26.09 -4.94
C LEU A 303 30.02 -24.87 -5.65
N GLU A 304 30.62 -23.69 -5.54
CA GLU A 304 30.16 -22.49 -6.25
C GLU A 304 30.17 -22.68 -7.77
N GLY A 305 29.00 -22.58 -8.40
CA GLY A 305 28.82 -22.80 -9.82
C GLY A 305 28.88 -24.25 -10.28
N HIS A 306 29.03 -25.22 -9.38
CA HIS A 306 29.04 -26.65 -9.70
C HIS A 306 27.63 -27.15 -10.06
N CYS A 307 27.54 -28.15 -10.94
CA CYS A 307 26.26 -28.80 -11.28
C CYS A 307 26.11 -30.09 -10.47
N ILE A 308 24.92 -30.35 -9.94
CA ILE A 308 24.62 -31.56 -9.15
C ILE A 308 24.57 -32.80 -10.05
N TYR A 309 24.18 -32.64 -11.32
CA TYR A 309 24.05 -33.73 -12.28
C TYR A 309 24.88 -33.46 -13.56
N ASP A 310 25.42 -34.54 -14.13
CA ASP A 310 26.15 -34.50 -15.40
C ASP A 310 25.29 -33.90 -16.53
N GLY A 311 25.94 -33.15 -17.43
CA GLY A 311 25.28 -32.41 -18.51
C GLY A 311 24.98 -30.94 -18.20
N GLY A 312 25.29 -30.45 -16.99
CA GLY A 312 25.20 -29.02 -16.65
C GLY A 312 23.86 -28.60 -16.02
N PHE A 313 23.17 -29.54 -15.39
CA PHE A 313 21.84 -29.36 -14.81
C PHE A 313 21.90 -29.22 -13.28
N CYS A 314 20.94 -28.48 -12.71
CA CYS A 314 20.83 -28.20 -11.29
C CYS A 314 22.14 -27.59 -10.73
N LYS A 315 22.45 -26.38 -11.21
CA LYS A 315 23.66 -25.62 -10.88
C LYS A 315 23.51 -24.92 -9.54
N LEU A 316 24.49 -25.08 -8.66
CA LEU A 316 24.58 -24.44 -7.35
C LEU A 316 25.13 -23.02 -7.47
N HIS A 317 24.45 -22.06 -6.83
CA HIS A 317 24.96 -20.73 -6.53
C HIS A 317 24.84 -20.49 -5.02
N ILE A 318 25.97 -20.38 -4.32
CA ILE A 318 26.09 -20.51 -2.87
C ILE A 318 26.51 -19.17 -2.26
N THR A 319 25.77 -18.74 -1.25
CA THR A 319 26.00 -17.49 -0.51
C THR A 319 26.14 -17.78 0.98
N TYR A 320 26.74 -16.88 1.76
CA TYR A 320 26.71 -17.02 3.23
C TYR A 320 25.35 -16.57 3.77
N SER A 321 24.72 -17.41 4.57
CA SER A 321 23.45 -17.07 5.21
C SER A 321 23.65 -16.10 6.35
N ARG A 322 22.68 -15.20 6.54
CA ARG A 322 22.62 -14.31 7.72
C ARG A 322 22.25 -15.04 9.01
N HIS A 323 21.85 -16.32 8.92
CA HIS A 323 21.63 -17.19 10.06
C HIS A 323 22.93 -17.86 10.48
N THR A 324 23.13 -18.05 11.79
CA THR A 324 24.29 -18.75 12.39
C THR A 324 23.91 -20.11 12.98
N ASP A 325 22.62 -20.37 13.18
CA ASP A 325 22.06 -21.68 13.53
C ASP A 325 20.67 -21.85 12.90
N LEU A 326 20.33 -23.08 12.52
CA LEU A 326 19.04 -23.47 11.97
C LEU A 326 18.20 -24.18 13.05
N SER A 327 16.98 -23.71 13.28
CA SER A 327 16.06 -24.30 14.28
C SER A 327 15.11 -25.32 13.64
N ILE A 328 15.67 -26.46 13.20
CA ILE A 328 14.88 -27.58 12.68
C ILE A 328 14.13 -28.26 13.83
N LYS A 329 12.79 -28.17 13.81
CA LYS A 329 11.93 -28.72 14.87
C LYS A 329 11.48 -30.17 14.62
N VAL A 330 11.48 -30.61 13.36
CA VAL A 330 11.02 -31.92 12.89
C VAL A 330 11.87 -32.33 11.69
N ASN A 331 12.32 -33.58 11.65
CA ASN A 331 13.00 -34.14 10.47
C ASN A 331 11.95 -34.61 9.45
N ASN A 332 12.06 -34.13 8.21
CA ASN A 332 11.21 -34.45 7.05
C ASN A 332 12.00 -34.28 5.74
N ASP A 333 11.36 -34.57 4.60
CA ASP A 333 12.00 -34.63 3.27
C ASP A 333 12.54 -33.27 2.76
N ARG A 334 12.17 -32.16 3.42
CA ARG A 334 12.68 -30.81 3.15
C ARG A 334 13.56 -30.25 4.27
N SER A 335 13.59 -30.82 5.47
CA SER A 335 14.43 -30.32 6.55
C SER A 335 14.88 -31.42 7.51
N ARG A 336 16.17 -31.55 7.78
CA ARG A 336 16.74 -32.61 8.62
C ARG A 336 17.90 -32.12 9.46
N ASP A 337 17.82 -32.38 10.76
CA ASP A 337 18.91 -32.30 11.73
C ASP A 337 19.61 -33.67 11.82
N TYR A 338 20.93 -33.65 11.61
CA TYR A 338 21.84 -34.79 11.64
C TYR A 338 22.67 -34.85 12.93
N THR A 339 22.60 -33.81 13.79
CA THR A 339 23.29 -33.77 15.09
C THR A 339 22.56 -34.58 16.16
N MET A 340 21.25 -34.75 16.00
CA MET A 340 20.49 -35.72 16.78
C MET A 340 20.64 -37.11 16.14
N PRO A 341 21.04 -38.15 16.90
CA PRO A 341 21.13 -39.50 16.37
C PRO A 341 19.74 -39.96 15.93
N ASN A 342 19.59 -40.35 14.66
CA ASN A 342 18.36 -40.98 14.20
C ASN A 342 18.06 -42.19 15.11
N PRO A 343 16.80 -42.40 15.55
CA PRO A 343 16.43 -43.68 16.16
C PRO A 343 16.78 -44.82 15.18
N PRO A 344 17.26 -45.97 15.66
CA PRO A 344 17.82 -47.00 14.80
C PRO A 344 16.77 -47.49 13.80
N VAL A 345 17.10 -47.43 12.50
CA VAL A 345 16.28 -48.01 11.44
C VAL A 345 16.13 -49.51 11.73
N PRO A 346 14.90 -50.04 11.84
CA PRO A 346 14.70 -51.46 12.08
C PRO A 346 15.24 -52.29 10.90
N MET A 347 16.31 -53.04 11.12
CA MET A 347 16.60 -54.18 10.25
C MET A 347 15.45 -55.20 10.40
N PRO A 348 15.01 -55.87 9.31
CA PRO A 348 13.91 -56.82 9.38
C PRO A 348 14.32 -58.08 10.15
N GLN A 349 14.00 -58.13 11.44
CA GLN A 349 14.15 -59.33 12.28
C GLN A 349 12.85 -59.69 13.02
N GLN A 350 12.79 -60.96 13.40
CA GLN A 350 11.59 -61.70 13.75
C GLN A 350 11.10 -61.43 15.20
N PRO A 351 9.82 -61.69 15.53
CA PRO A 351 9.20 -61.14 16.74
C PRO A 351 9.67 -61.83 18.04
N GLY A 352 10.05 -61.04 19.06
CA GLY A 352 10.34 -61.56 20.39
C GLY A 352 10.75 -60.56 21.48
N GLN A 353 9.80 -60.21 22.36
CA GLN A 353 9.96 -59.91 23.81
C GLN A 353 10.68 -58.62 24.30
N ASN A 354 10.03 -57.99 25.28
CA ASN A 354 10.52 -57.01 26.28
C ASN A 354 11.22 -57.77 27.47
N PRO A 355 11.89 -57.17 28.51
CA PRO A 355 11.56 -55.86 29.12
C PRO A 355 12.62 -55.04 29.97
N TYR A 356 12.15 -53.90 30.52
CA TYR A 356 12.42 -53.28 31.85
C TYR A 356 13.73 -52.53 32.27
N THR A 357 13.57 -51.20 32.46
CA THR A 357 13.98 -50.30 33.60
C THR A 357 15.42 -50.16 34.15
N GLY A 358 15.83 -48.91 34.42
CA GLY A 358 16.78 -48.54 35.50
C GLY A 358 17.30 -47.08 35.49
N ASN A 359 17.20 -46.35 36.61
CA ASN A 359 17.81 -45.00 36.84
C ASN A 359 17.90 -44.71 38.37
N PRO A 360 18.97 -44.07 38.91
CA PRO A 360 18.77 -42.91 39.81
C PRO A 360 19.92 -41.85 39.85
N GLN A 361 19.77 -40.82 40.70
CA GLN A 361 20.62 -39.61 40.88
C GLN A 361 21.54 -39.71 42.15
N GLN A 362 22.16 -38.70 42.80
CA GLN A 362 22.00 -37.24 42.91
C GLN A 362 23.22 -36.56 43.63
N TYR A 363 23.09 -35.28 44.05
CA TYR A 363 23.96 -34.45 44.94
C TYR A 363 25.15 -33.70 44.30
N HIS A 364 25.56 -32.49 44.77
CA HIS A 364 25.35 -31.78 46.06
C HIS A 364 24.79 -30.33 45.93
N ALA A 365 24.58 -29.61 47.06
CA ALA A 365 24.03 -28.24 47.13
C ALA A 365 24.51 -27.40 48.36
N ALA A 366 24.58 -26.07 48.20
CA ALA A 366 24.61 -24.97 49.21
C ALA A 366 24.73 -23.60 48.45
N GLY A 367 24.36 -22.39 48.92
CA GLY A 367 23.66 -21.88 50.11
C GLY A 367 23.56 -20.32 50.04
N GLY A 368 22.61 -19.66 50.74
CA GLY A 368 22.42 -18.18 50.75
C GLY A 368 23.29 -17.43 51.80
N SER A 369 23.10 -16.14 52.18
CA SER A 369 22.24 -14.98 51.80
C SER A 369 22.72 -13.73 52.64
N HIS A 370 22.18 -12.50 52.75
CA HIS A 370 21.04 -11.73 52.19
C HIS A 370 21.19 -10.21 52.54
N GLN A 371 20.96 -9.24 51.63
CA GLN A 371 20.56 -7.81 51.86
C GLN A 371 20.42 -7.08 50.48
N GLN A 372 19.73 -5.94 50.29
CA GLN A 372 19.14 -4.93 51.19
C GLN A 372 17.69 -4.56 50.75
N GLN A 373 16.93 -3.79 51.56
CA GLN A 373 15.48 -3.58 51.41
C GLN A 373 15.08 -2.09 51.43
N GLN A 374 13.94 -1.74 50.82
CA GLN A 374 13.32 -0.40 50.84
C GLN A 374 12.74 -0.03 52.22
N GLN A 375 12.58 1.27 52.51
CA GLN A 375 11.88 1.79 53.69
C GLN A 375 11.05 3.06 53.42
N PRO A 376 10.11 3.45 54.32
CA PRO A 376 8.85 4.14 53.94
C PRO A 376 8.77 5.62 54.37
N PRO A 377 7.69 6.34 53.99
CA PRO A 377 7.29 7.58 54.65
C PRO A 377 6.69 7.32 56.05
N GLN A 378 6.91 8.28 56.97
CA GLN A 378 6.28 8.36 58.29
C GLN A 378 5.00 9.24 58.21
N GLY A 379 4.02 9.17 59.12
CA GLY A 379 3.86 8.29 60.28
C GLY A 379 2.82 8.86 61.28
N GLY A 380 2.58 8.15 62.39
CA GLY A 380 1.89 8.66 63.58
C GLY A 380 0.35 8.56 63.60
N TRP A 381 -0.17 7.71 64.49
CA TRP A 381 -0.93 8.08 65.70
C TRP A 381 -0.93 6.86 66.66
N VAL A 382 -1.36 7.03 67.92
CA VAL A 382 -1.02 6.11 69.04
C VAL A 382 -2.23 5.29 69.53
N GLN A 383 -1.92 4.14 70.14
CA GLN A 383 -2.74 3.29 71.04
C GLN A 383 -3.45 4.07 72.20
N PRO A 384 -4.27 3.45 73.09
CA PRO A 384 -4.55 2.00 73.30
C PRO A 384 -6.04 1.58 73.54
N GLY A 385 -6.27 0.26 73.67
CA GLY A 385 -7.01 -0.28 74.84
C GLY A 385 -8.35 -1.02 74.62
N GLY A 386 -8.67 -1.95 75.54
CA GLY A 386 -10.08 -2.23 75.91
C GLY A 386 -10.67 -3.64 75.76
N GLN A 387 -10.28 -4.57 76.64
CA GLN A 387 -11.12 -5.60 77.32
C GLN A 387 -12.51 -6.04 76.75
N GLY A 388 -12.64 -7.34 76.42
CA GLY A 388 -13.84 -8.17 76.72
C GLY A 388 -15.13 -7.94 75.92
N SER A 389 -16.24 -8.64 76.18
CA SER A 389 -16.47 -9.93 76.85
C SER A 389 -17.90 -10.47 76.55
N MET A 390 -18.10 -11.80 76.55
CA MET A 390 -19.39 -12.52 76.45
C MET A 390 -20.18 -12.38 75.11
N GLY A 391 -20.98 -13.37 74.69
CA GLY A 391 -21.15 -14.75 75.21
C GLY A 391 -22.40 -15.47 74.66
N MET A 392 -22.39 -16.82 74.74
CA MET A 392 -23.44 -17.78 74.27
C MET A 392 -23.67 -17.85 72.75
N GLY A 393 -23.92 -19.00 72.10
CA GLY A 393 -23.94 -20.42 72.51
C GLY A 393 -24.85 -21.25 71.57
N GLY A 394 -24.67 -22.56 71.30
CA GLY A 394 -23.58 -23.49 71.64
C GLY A 394 -23.90 -24.97 71.30
N GLY A 395 -22.86 -25.83 71.17
CA GLY A 395 -22.94 -27.31 71.08
C GLY A 395 -23.06 -27.90 69.66
N GLY A 396 -22.48 -29.06 69.30
CA GLY A 396 -21.56 -30.03 69.95
C GLY A 396 -21.27 -31.19 68.96
N HIS A 397 -20.35 -32.15 69.14
CA HIS A 397 -19.32 -32.47 70.16
C HIS A 397 -18.23 -33.38 69.52
N ASN A 398 -17.09 -33.64 70.19
CA ASN A 398 -15.89 -34.33 69.64
C ASN A 398 -15.64 -35.72 70.28
N PRO A 399 -14.87 -36.65 69.64
CA PRO A 399 -13.45 -36.89 70.04
C PRO A 399 -12.50 -37.23 68.84
N TYR A 400 -11.19 -36.91 68.79
CA TYR A 400 -10.03 -37.27 69.65
C TYR A 400 -9.71 -38.79 69.68
N MET A 401 -8.46 -39.31 69.61
CA MET A 401 -7.11 -38.81 69.23
C MET A 401 -6.10 -40.02 69.15
N ALA A 402 -4.84 -39.82 68.69
CA ALA A 402 -3.58 -40.57 69.01
C ALA A 402 -2.72 -41.12 67.81
N PRO A 403 -1.39 -41.40 67.98
CA PRO A 403 -0.38 -41.71 66.92
C PRO A 403 0.22 -43.16 67.08
N PRO A 404 1.48 -43.57 66.75
CA PRO A 404 2.64 -42.98 66.00
C PRO A 404 3.42 -43.99 65.05
N SER A 405 4.68 -43.66 64.68
CA SER A 405 5.85 -44.58 64.42
C SER A 405 5.92 -45.41 63.11
N SER A 406 7.06 -45.98 62.65
CA SER A 406 8.51 -45.63 62.74
C SER A 406 9.38 -46.48 61.78
N SER A 407 10.67 -46.12 61.63
CA SER A 407 11.71 -46.64 60.71
C SER A 407 12.38 -48.00 61.02
N SER A 408 12.81 -48.74 59.98
CA SER A 408 13.96 -49.70 59.98
C SER A 408 14.20 -50.34 58.58
N MET A 409 15.35 -50.95 58.19
CA MET A 409 16.81 -50.69 58.33
C MET A 409 17.62 -51.81 57.58
N HIS A 410 18.93 -51.60 57.28
CA HIS A 410 19.93 -52.61 56.81
C HIS A 410 19.73 -53.22 55.39
N TYR A 411 20.74 -53.62 54.59
CA TYR A 411 22.16 -54.01 54.80
C TYR A 411 23.09 -53.60 53.60
N GLY A 412 24.43 -53.63 53.77
CA GLY A 412 25.44 -53.68 52.67
C GLY A 412 25.89 -55.11 52.33
N PRO A 413 27.01 -55.41 51.60
CA PRO A 413 28.21 -54.60 51.26
C PRO A 413 28.46 -54.44 49.73
N GLY A 414 29.49 -53.74 49.20
CA GLY A 414 30.90 -54.17 48.99
C GLY A 414 31.08 -55.18 47.82
N GLY A 415 31.99 -55.07 46.85
CA GLY A 415 33.05 -54.08 46.54
C GLY A 415 34.41 -54.77 46.22
N HIS A 416 35.03 -54.57 45.04
CA HIS A 416 36.44 -54.94 44.77
C HIS A 416 37.06 -54.32 43.49
N MET A 417 38.33 -53.94 43.60
CA MET A 417 39.37 -53.68 42.56
C MET A 417 40.54 -54.67 42.82
N PRO A 418 41.67 -54.71 42.04
CA PRO A 418 42.02 -54.05 40.76
C PRO A 418 42.18 -55.13 39.64
N PRO A 419 43.34 -55.56 39.04
CA PRO A 419 44.63 -54.92 38.68
C PRO A 419 45.27 -55.28 37.28
N GLN A 420 46.25 -54.46 36.83
CA GLN A 420 47.46 -54.82 36.02
C GLN A 420 47.31 -55.26 34.54
N HIS A 421 48.29 -55.12 33.60
CA HIS A 421 49.69 -54.59 33.63
C HIS A 421 50.18 -54.05 32.24
N TYR A 422 51.40 -53.48 32.18
CA TYR A 422 52.33 -53.03 31.09
C TYR A 422 52.07 -53.30 29.57
N GLY A 423 52.68 -52.60 28.58
CA GLY A 423 53.71 -51.53 28.54
C GLY A 423 54.17 -51.14 27.10
N GLY A 424 55.12 -50.18 26.93
CA GLY A 424 55.66 -49.69 25.62
C GLY A 424 56.94 -50.42 25.12
N PRO A 425 57.83 -49.87 24.22
CA PRO A 425 58.01 -48.45 23.82
C PRO A 425 58.44 -48.07 22.34
N VAL A 426 58.19 -46.80 21.94
CA VAL A 426 59.02 -45.79 21.20
C VAL A 426 59.97 -46.14 20.01
N LEU A 427 59.84 -45.45 18.85
CA LEU A 427 60.91 -44.67 18.13
C LEU A 427 60.41 -43.84 16.88
N HIS A 428 61.31 -43.16 16.12
CA HIS A 428 61.03 -41.89 15.38
C HIS A 428 61.57 -41.79 13.90
N ASN A 429 61.07 -40.77 13.15
CA ASN A 429 61.70 -40.01 12.01
C ASN A 429 61.60 -40.42 10.50
N SER A 430 60.68 -39.73 9.78
CA SER A 430 60.90 -38.74 8.67
C SER A 430 61.41 -39.08 7.24
N ARG A 431 60.73 -38.45 6.24
CA ARG A 431 61.22 -37.60 5.09
C ARG A 431 61.22 -38.09 3.60
N PHE A 432 60.71 -37.18 2.74
CA PHE A 432 60.99 -36.88 1.30
C PHE A 432 60.28 -37.56 0.08
N ARG A 433 60.22 -36.75 -1.01
CA ARG A 433 59.73 -36.92 -2.42
C ARG A 433 60.83 -37.56 -3.33
N PRO A 434 60.69 -37.86 -4.67
CA PRO A 434 59.81 -37.25 -5.71
C PRO A 434 59.26 -38.14 -6.88
N LEU A 435 58.74 -37.47 -7.93
CA LEU A 435 58.27 -37.85 -9.30
C LEU A 435 59.42 -38.40 -10.22
N PRO A 436 59.25 -38.85 -11.52
CA PRO A 436 58.24 -38.43 -12.54
C PRO A 436 57.84 -39.35 -13.76
N CYS A 437 56.99 -38.80 -14.66
CA CYS A 437 56.93 -38.90 -16.15
C CYS A 437 56.35 -40.09 -17.01
N SER A 438 55.32 -39.74 -17.82
CA SER A 438 55.20 -39.78 -19.31
C SER A 438 54.83 -41.02 -20.18
N LEU A 439 53.59 -40.99 -20.74
CA LEU A 439 53.15 -41.01 -22.18
C LEU A 439 53.32 -42.21 -23.17
N ARG A 440 52.18 -42.53 -23.85
CA ARG A 440 51.97 -43.10 -25.23
C ARG A 440 52.38 -44.59 -25.49
N GLN A 441 51.87 -45.33 -26.50
CA GLN A 441 51.03 -45.02 -27.69
C GLN A 441 50.18 -46.24 -28.20
N ASP A 442 49.08 -45.96 -28.93
CA ASP A 442 48.45 -46.66 -30.08
C ASP A 442 47.91 -48.14 -30.11
N ASN A 443 46.63 -48.25 -30.56
CA ASN A 443 46.12 -48.95 -31.77
C ASN A 443 45.28 -50.27 -31.78
N VAL A 444 44.18 -50.18 -32.60
CA VAL A 444 43.63 -51.15 -33.61
C VAL A 444 42.51 -52.17 -33.28
N ALA A 445 41.50 -52.22 -34.19
CA ALA A 445 40.52 -53.29 -34.51
C ALA A 445 39.43 -53.66 -33.46
N SER A 446 38.26 -54.25 -33.77
CA SER A 446 37.46 -54.44 -35.02
C SER A 446 36.14 -55.17 -34.67
N ASP A 447 35.05 -55.27 -35.45
CA ASP A 447 34.35 -54.48 -36.51
C ASP A 447 33.03 -55.23 -36.86
N SER A 448 32.13 -54.67 -37.69
CA SER A 448 30.98 -55.34 -38.40
C SER A 448 29.80 -55.88 -37.55
N ASP A 449 28.59 -56.16 -38.07
CA ASP A 449 27.77 -55.62 -39.19
C ASP A 449 26.32 -56.17 -39.07
N PHE A 450 25.30 -55.46 -39.61
CA PHE A 450 24.21 -56.07 -40.41
C PHE A 450 23.23 -55.02 -41.01
N LEU A 451 23.59 -54.53 -42.19
CA LEU A 451 22.66 -54.16 -43.28
C LEU A 451 22.57 -55.40 -44.23
N PRO A 452 21.80 -55.47 -45.36
CA PRO A 452 21.39 -54.33 -46.19
C PRO A 452 20.15 -54.43 -47.14
N LYS A 453 19.87 -53.32 -47.86
CA LYS A 453 19.50 -53.25 -49.31
C LYS A 453 18.13 -53.79 -49.79
N ASP A 454 17.64 -53.51 -51.02
CA ASP A 454 18.22 -52.87 -52.23
C ASP A 454 17.15 -52.00 -52.98
N SER A 455 17.43 -51.45 -54.16
CA SER A 455 18.03 -50.12 -54.43
C SER A 455 17.86 -49.69 -55.91
N ALA A 456 17.82 -48.37 -56.20
CA ALA A 456 18.14 -47.70 -57.49
C ALA A 456 18.00 -46.17 -57.28
N PHE A 457 18.80 -45.19 -57.75
CA PHE A 457 19.77 -44.95 -58.85
C PHE A 457 19.29 -44.25 -60.15
N VAL A 458 19.16 -42.91 -60.04
CA VAL A 458 19.77 -41.86 -60.91
C VAL A 458 19.33 -41.69 -62.40
N THR A 459 19.16 -40.41 -62.77
CA THR A 459 19.10 -39.76 -64.12
C THR A 459 17.84 -39.85 -65.02
N ASN A 460 17.45 -38.65 -65.49
CA ASN A 460 16.75 -38.30 -66.75
C ASN A 460 15.26 -38.67 -66.95
N GLY A 461 14.49 -37.72 -67.51
CA GLY A 461 13.21 -37.97 -68.20
C GLY A 461 11.93 -37.49 -67.49
N GLU A 462 11.24 -36.53 -68.10
CA GLU A 462 9.90 -36.68 -68.75
C GLU A 462 8.98 -37.86 -68.30
N ILE A 463 7.64 -37.76 -68.17
CA ILE A 463 6.69 -36.67 -68.51
C ILE A 463 5.28 -36.90 -67.86
N THR A 464 4.54 -35.83 -67.50
CA THR A 464 3.05 -35.76 -67.25
C THR A 464 2.41 -36.59 -66.11
N ASP A 465 1.26 -36.24 -65.50
CA ASP A 465 0.36 -35.07 -65.73
C ASP A 465 -0.44 -34.59 -64.49
N SER A 466 -1.00 -33.38 -64.61
CA SER A 466 -2.10 -32.75 -63.84
C SER A 466 -1.91 -32.41 -62.34
N ALA A 467 -2.25 -31.21 -61.84
CA ALA A 467 -2.50 -29.94 -62.53
C ALA A 467 -2.27 -28.71 -61.59
N GLU A 468 -1.37 -27.82 -62.02
CA GLU A 468 -1.47 -26.33 -62.09
C GLU A 468 -2.02 -25.44 -60.93
N SER A 469 -1.53 -24.19 -60.73
CA SER A 469 -0.30 -23.50 -61.19
C SER A 469 0.00 -22.21 -60.37
N ASN A 470 1.06 -21.46 -60.74
CA ASN A 470 1.64 -20.28 -60.06
C ASN A 470 0.85 -18.96 -60.35
N ARG A 471 1.21 -17.70 -59.97
CA ARG A 471 2.53 -17.01 -59.98
C ARG A 471 2.53 -15.61 -59.30
N LEU A 472 3.60 -14.82 -59.52
CA LEU A 472 4.02 -13.61 -58.80
C LEU A 472 3.71 -12.27 -59.52
N VAL A 473 3.67 -11.17 -58.73
CA VAL A 473 4.28 -9.81 -58.90
C VAL A 473 4.24 -9.09 -60.28
N SER A 474 3.72 -7.84 -60.29
CA SER A 474 4.33 -6.65 -60.95
C SER A 474 3.61 -5.32 -60.61
N ASP A 475 4.29 -4.18 -60.79
CA ASP A 475 3.85 -2.81 -60.47
C ASP A 475 3.18 -2.01 -61.63
N THR A 476 2.94 -0.71 -61.37
CA THR A 476 2.91 0.48 -62.28
C THR A 476 1.63 0.93 -63.06
N GLU A 477 1.10 2.09 -62.61
CA GLU A 477 0.81 3.34 -63.37
C GLU A 477 -0.41 3.54 -64.32
N VAL A 478 -0.61 4.84 -64.66
CA VAL A 478 -1.35 5.47 -65.80
C VAL A 478 -2.77 6.05 -65.59
N SER A 479 -2.78 7.31 -65.11
CA SER A 479 -3.56 8.52 -65.52
C SER A 479 -5.01 8.49 -66.12
N GLU A 480 -5.88 9.29 -65.46
CA GLU A 480 -6.72 10.40 -66.02
C GLU A 480 -7.92 10.20 -66.99
N LEU A 481 -8.76 11.27 -67.03
CA LEU A 481 -9.74 11.70 -68.05
C LEU A 481 -11.14 11.04 -68.17
N GLU A 482 -12.07 11.57 -67.36
CA GLU A 482 -13.30 12.31 -67.75
C GLU A 482 -14.34 11.82 -68.81
N THR A 483 -15.60 12.28 -68.58
CA THR A 483 -16.73 12.52 -69.51
C THR A 483 -17.68 11.39 -70.00
N ASN A 484 -18.81 11.29 -69.28
CA ASN A 484 -20.21 11.51 -69.73
C ASN A 484 -21.03 10.55 -70.65
N ASP A 485 -22.31 10.46 -70.22
CA ASP A 485 -23.58 10.36 -70.96
C ASP A 485 -24.12 9.02 -71.55
N ARG A 486 -25.31 8.59 -71.03
CA ARG A 486 -26.60 8.57 -71.77
C ARG A 486 -27.86 8.08 -70.98
N PHE A 487 -28.86 8.97 -70.90
CA PHE A 487 -30.31 8.84 -71.27
C PHE A 487 -30.81 7.49 -71.85
N VAL A 488 -32.02 6.91 -71.67
CA VAL A 488 -33.39 7.21 -71.10
C VAL A 488 -34.07 5.84 -70.74
N GLY A 489 -35.15 5.62 -69.97
CA GLY A 489 -36.06 6.42 -69.09
C GLY A 489 -37.59 6.19 -69.36
N GLY A 490 -38.45 6.19 -68.32
CA GLY A 490 -39.95 6.16 -68.40
C GLY A 490 -40.64 4.80 -68.13
N GLU A 491 -41.94 4.71 -67.76
CA GLU A 491 -42.93 5.75 -67.39
C GLU A 491 -44.21 5.18 -66.67
N GLY A 492 -44.81 5.95 -65.75
CA GLY A 492 -46.28 6.11 -65.52
C GLY A 492 -47.19 5.05 -64.85
N THR A 493 -47.88 5.42 -63.76
CA THR A 493 -49.37 5.32 -63.55
C THR A 493 -49.84 5.93 -62.20
N ASN A 494 -51.16 6.09 -61.99
CA ASN A 494 -51.81 6.90 -60.92
C ASN A 494 -52.89 6.12 -60.10
N GLU A 495 -53.57 6.85 -59.20
CA GLU A 495 -54.97 6.68 -58.68
C GLU A 495 -55.21 6.05 -57.28
N ALA A 496 -56.43 6.27 -56.76
CA ALA A 496 -56.79 6.24 -55.33
C ALA A 496 -58.31 6.04 -55.07
N ALA A 497 -58.67 5.65 -53.84
CA ALA A 497 -60.00 5.71 -53.20
C ALA A 497 -59.82 5.65 -51.65
N GLU A 498 -60.55 6.31 -50.72
CA GLU A 498 -61.97 6.71 -50.56
C GLU A 498 -62.86 5.59 -49.92
N VAL A 499 -63.81 5.83 -48.98
CA VAL A 499 -64.37 7.08 -48.40
C VAL A 499 -65.10 6.89 -47.03
N SER A 500 -65.47 8.00 -46.35
CA SER A 500 -66.49 8.16 -45.26
C SER A 500 -66.15 7.73 -43.81
N ASN A 501 -66.76 8.25 -42.73
CA ASN A 501 -67.33 9.59 -42.40
C ASN A 501 -67.56 9.67 -40.86
N GLY A 502 -67.30 10.81 -40.16
CA GLY A 502 -67.35 10.80 -38.68
C GLY A 502 -67.24 12.12 -37.89
N VAL A 503 -67.99 13.18 -38.28
CA VAL A 503 -68.60 14.26 -37.45
C VAL A 503 -67.92 14.80 -36.15
N THR A 504 -67.86 16.13 -36.05
CA THR A 504 -67.59 17.01 -34.87
C THR A 504 -66.19 17.06 -34.23
N GLU A 505 -65.41 18.05 -34.64
CA GLU A 505 -64.77 18.97 -33.67
C GLU A 505 -65.79 20.06 -33.27
N GLY A 506 -65.64 20.70 -32.11
CA GLY A 506 -66.53 21.76 -31.63
C GLY A 506 -65.79 22.93 -31.00
N LYS A 507 -65.35 23.87 -31.85
CA LYS A 507 -64.59 25.11 -31.52
C LYS A 507 -63.09 24.80 -31.20
N GLU A 508 -62.10 25.61 -31.57
CA GLU A 508 -62.08 26.99 -32.11
C GLU A 508 -61.12 27.13 -33.32
N GLU A 509 -61.61 27.50 -34.50
CA GLU A 509 -60.76 27.84 -35.67
C GLU A 509 -60.64 29.36 -35.86
N ASP A 510 -59.46 29.94 -35.57
CA ASP A 510 -59.03 31.19 -36.24
C ASP A 510 -57.49 31.41 -36.31
N GLN A 511 -56.67 30.35 -36.20
CA GLN A 511 -55.19 30.47 -36.23
C GLN A 511 -54.44 29.64 -37.30
N LYS A 512 -55.09 28.76 -38.06
CA LYS A 512 -54.38 27.86 -39.00
C LYS A 512 -54.04 28.46 -40.37
N LYS A 513 -54.82 29.42 -40.90
CA LYS A 513 -54.59 29.98 -42.25
C LYS A 513 -53.37 30.90 -42.41
N SER A 514 -52.78 31.40 -41.33
CA SER A 514 -51.54 32.20 -41.39
C SER A 514 -50.28 31.34 -41.58
N LYS A 515 -50.20 30.20 -40.87
CA LYS A 515 -48.95 29.43 -40.71
C LYS A 515 -48.44 28.79 -42.01
N PHE A 516 -49.33 28.35 -42.92
CA PHE A 516 -48.90 27.68 -44.16
C PHE A 516 -48.19 28.61 -45.16
N ARG A 517 -48.56 29.91 -45.21
CA ARG A 517 -47.83 30.91 -46.02
C ARG A 517 -46.46 31.25 -45.43
N ILE A 518 -46.35 31.26 -44.09
CA ILE A 518 -45.08 31.52 -43.39
C ILE A 518 -44.07 30.39 -43.65
N VAL A 519 -44.49 29.12 -43.64
CA VAL A 519 -43.56 27.99 -43.89
C VAL A 519 -42.96 28.02 -45.30
N VAL A 520 -43.76 28.28 -46.34
CA VAL A 520 -43.26 28.37 -47.73
C VAL A 520 -42.31 29.57 -47.89
N LEU A 521 -42.65 30.72 -47.29
CA LEU A 521 -41.79 31.90 -47.33
C LEU A 521 -40.48 31.68 -46.55
N MET A 522 -40.53 30.97 -45.41
CA MET A 522 -39.34 30.59 -44.64
C MET A 522 -38.45 29.61 -45.41
N MET A 523 -38.99 28.61 -46.11
CA MET A 523 -38.18 27.70 -46.93
C MET A 523 -37.51 28.42 -48.11
N ALA A 524 -38.24 29.30 -48.80
CA ALA A 524 -37.66 30.11 -49.87
C ALA A 524 -36.58 31.07 -49.35
N LEU A 525 -36.81 31.71 -48.19
CA LEU A 525 -35.86 32.58 -47.53
C LEU A 525 -34.61 31.81 -47.05
N TRP A 526 -34.79 30.61 -46.49
CA TRP A 526 -33.68 29.76 -46.03
C TRP A 526 -32.83 29.25 -47.20
N ALA A 527 -33.45 28.86 -48.32
CA ALA A 527 -32.74 28.49 -49.55
C ALA A 527 -31.99 29.68 -50.18
N ALA A 528 -32.55 30.89 -50.14
CA ALA A 528 -31.88 32.10 -50.59
C ALA A 528 -30.71 32.49 -49.68
N ILE A 529 -30.91 32.42 -48.35
CA ILE A 529 -29.87 32.65 -47.34
C ILE A 529 -28.74 31.64 -47.48
N LYS A 530 -29.03 30.35 -47.73
CA LYS A 530 -27.99 29.33 -47.92
C LYS A 530 -27.08 29.68 -49.11
N ARG A 531 -27.66 30.00 -50.27
CA ARG A 531 -26.90 30.43 -51.47
C ARG A 531 -26.15 31.75 -51.28
N ALA A 532 -26.66 32.65 -50.44
CA ALA A 532 -25.99 33.89 -50.08
C ALA A 532 -24.80 33.64 -49.13
N ILE A 533 -24.92 32.72 -48.17
CA ILE A 533 -23.83 32.32 -47.27
C ILE A 533 -22.75 31.58 -48.04
N GLU A 534 -23.11 30.61 -48.88
CA GLU A 534 -22.17 29.85 -49.74
C GLU A 534 -21.33 30.82 -50.61
N LYS A 535 -21.95 31.84 -51.24
CA LYS A 535 -21.22 32.88 -52.00
C LYS A 535 -20.48 33.94 -51.18
N VAL A 536 -20.67 34.00 -49.87
CA VAL A 536 -19.94 34.90 -48.95
C VAL A 536 -18.77 34.17 -48.27
N MET A 537 -18.73 32.85 -48.35
CA MET A 537 -17.70 31.99 -47.74
C MET A 537 -16.40 31.90 -48.55
N GLU A 538 -16.45 32.15 -49.87
CA GLU A 538 -15.30 32.10 -50.79
C GLU A 538 -14.53 33.43 -50.94
N TRP A 539 -14.75 34.41 -50.05
CA TRP A 539 -13.95 35.64 -49.99
C TRP A 539 -13.01 35.67 -48.78
N GLU A 540 -11.80 36.19 -48.97
CA GLU A 540 -10.68 36.13 -48.00
C GLU A 540 -10.95 36.81 -46.64
N TRP A 541 -12.01 37.61 -46.55
CA TRP A 541 -12.40 38.40 -45.37
C TRP A 541 -12.73 37.56 -44.12
N LEU A 542 -13.12 36.29 -44.28
CA LEU A 542 -13.50 35.39 -43.17
C LEU A 542 -12.31 34.89 -42.34
N SER A 543 -11.07 35.13 -42.78
CA SER A 543 -9.82 34.74 -42.12
C SER A 543 -9.56 35.40 -40.74
N TRP A 544 -10.43 36.29 -40.29
CA TRP A 544 -10.33 37.01 -39.00
C TRP A 544 -11.15 36.35 -37.86
N TRP A 545 -12.05 35.42 -38.14
CA TRP A 545 -12.87 34.77 -37.09
C TRP A 545 -12.00 33.84 -36.21
N PRO A 546 -12.18 33.80 -34.88
CA PRO A 546 -11.17 33.23 -33.97
C PRO A 546 -10.84 31.74 -34.16
N PHE A 547 -11.74 30.94 -34.73
CA PHE A 547 -11.52 29.49 -34.92
C PHE A 547 -10.48 29.17 -36.01
N SER A 548 -10.56 29.80 -37.20
CA SER A 548 -9.57 29.56 -38.29
C SER A 548 -8.19 30.17 -38.04
N ARG A 549 -7.96 30.72 -36.84
CA ARG A 549 -6.71 31.39 -36.44
C ARG A 549 -5.76 30.47 -35.68
N GLN A 550 -6.23 29.28 -35.28
CA GLN A 550 -5.41 28.26 -34.61
C GLN A 550 -4.84 27.24 -35.60
N GLU A 551 -5.64 26.76 -36.56
CA GLU A 551 -5.18 25.87 -37.64
C GLU A 551 -4.06 26.55 -38.44
N LYS A 552 -4.28 27.79 -38.92
CA LYS A 552 -3.26 28.61 -39.60
C LYS A 552 -2.03 28.96 -38.76
N ARG A 553 -2.06 28.73 -37.44
CA ARG A 553 -0.89 28.84 -36.56
C ARG A 553 -0.14 27.52 -36.49
N LEU A 554 -0.86 26.39 -36.42
CA LEU A 554 -0.25 25.06 -36.45
C LEU A 554 0.37 24.76 -37.82
N GLU A 555 -0.36 24.98 -38.92
CA GLU A 555 0.16 24.92 -40.30
C GLU A 555 1.44 25.75 -40.47
N LYS A 556 1.44 26.97 -39.92
CA LYS A 556 2.60 27.85 -39.96
C LYS A 556 3.77 27.31 -39.14
N LEU A 557 3.54 26.76 -37.94
CA LEU A 557 4.60 26.15 -37.11
C LEU A 557 5.15 24.87 -37.75
N ILE A 558 4.30 24.08 -38.43
CA ILE A 558 4.71 22.94 -39.25
C ILE A 558 5.63 23.43 -40.37
N ALA A 559 5.19 24.40 -41.19
CA ALA A 559 6.00 24.94 -42.28
C ALA A 559 7.32 25.60 -41.81
N GLU A 560 7.34 26.35 -40.71
CA GLU A 560 8.56 26.96 -40.16
C GLU A 560 9.53 25.91 -39.57
N ALA A 561 9.03 24.81 -39.02
CA ALA A 561 9.84 23.71 -38.50
C ALA A 561 10.33 22.76 -39.61
N ASP A 562 9.50 22.43 -40.59
CA ASP A 562 9.83 21.53 -41.71
C ASP A 562 10.86 22.18 -42.65
N ALA A 563 10.82 23.51 -42.79
CA ALA A 563 11.88 24.27 -43.45
C ALA A 563 13.21 24.30 -42.67
N ASN A 564 13.21 23.97 -41.37
CA ASN A 564 14.36 24.03 -40.47
C ASN A 564 14.46 22.77 -39.57
N PRO A 565 14.64 21.56 -40.14
CA PRO A 565 14.61 20.30 -39.38
C PRO A 565 15.71 20.20 -38.31
N LYS A 566 16.78 21.00 -38.45
CA LYS A 566 17.92 21.05 -37.51
C LYS A 566 17.80 22.11 -36.40
N ASP A 567 16.72 22.92 -36.36
CA ASP A 567 16.47 23.86 -35.26
C ASP A 567 15.63 23.21 -34.16
N ALA A 568 16.31 22.74 -33.11
CA ALA A 568 15.69 22.09 -31.96
C ALA A 568 14.69 22.98 -31.19
N ALA A 569 14.79 24.31 -31.27
CA ALA A 569 13.87 25.22 -30.61
C ALA A 569 12.56 25.37 -31.40
N LEU A 570 12.63 25.38 -32.73
CA LEU A 570 11.44 25.34 -33.60
C LEU A 570 10.72 23.98 -33.52
N GLN A 571 11.46 22.87 -33.58
CA GLN A 571 10.88 21.53 -33.37
C GLN A 571 10.22 21.42 -31.99
N GLY A 572 10.90 21.85 -30.92
CA GLY A 572 10.34 21.86 -29.56
C GLY A 572 9.08 22.72 -29.41
N ALA A 573 8.98 23.84 -30.14
CA ALA A 573 7.79 24.69 -30.15
C ALA A 573 6.61 24.04 -30.92
N LEU A 574 6.88 23.34 -32.02
CA LEU A 574 5.88 22.60 -32.78
C LEU A 574 5.34 21.40 -31.97
N LEU A 575 6.23 20.57 -31.40
CA LEU A 575 5.84 19.41 -30.59
C LEU A 575 4.92 19.84 -29.43
N ALA A 576 5.20 20.99 -28.79
CA ALA A 576 4.39 21.55 -27.70
C ALA A 576 3.01 22.09 -28.13
N GLU A 577 2.77 22.36 -29.42
CA GLU A 577 1.43 22.71 -29.95
C GLU A 577 0.70 21.46 -30.45
N LEU A 578 1.42 20.52 -31.11
CA LEU A 578 0.89 19.21 -31.52
C LEU A 578 0.36 18.39 -30.33
N ASN A 579 1.09 18.36 -29.21
CA ASN A 579 0.74 17.57 -28.01
C ASN A 579 -0.62 17.96 -27.37
N LYS A 580 -1.20 19.10 -27.77
CA LYS A 580 -2.52 19.59 -27.31
C LYS A 580 -3.69 19.05 -28.13
N HIS A 581 -3.41 18.50 -29.31
CA HIS A 581 -4.41 18.16 -30.32
C HIS A 581 -4.23 16.74 -30.89
N ILE A 582 -2.99 16.34 -31.18
CA ILE A 582 -2.65 15.05 -31.79
C ILE A 582 -1.36 14.51 -31.14
N PRO A 583 -1.42 13.92 -29.92
CA PRO A 583 -0.24 13.43 -29.21
C PRO A 583 0.44 12.25 -29.93
N GLU A 584 -0.31 11.44 -30.68
CA GLU A 584 0.24 10.33 -31.48
C GLU A 584 1.22 10.82 -32.56
N ALA A 585 0.95 11.97 -33.18
CA ALA A 585 1.85 12.60 -34.15
C ALA A 585 3.13 13.14 -33.48
N VAL A 586 3.10 13.48 -32.19
CA VAL A 586 4.30 13.84 -31.41
C VAL A 586 5.20 12.63 -31.21
N VAL A 587 4.61 11.45 -30.96
CA VAL A 587 5.37 10.19 -30.84
C VAL A 587 6.02 9.84 -32.18
N GLN A 588 5.23 9.70 -33.25
CA GLN A 588 5.72 9.33 -34.59
C GLN A 588 6.83 10.27 -35.09
N ARG A 589 6.63 11.59 -34.98
CA ARG A 589 7.59 12.61 -35.45
C ARG A 589 8.87 12.67 -34.62
N PHE A 590 8.85 12.22 -33.37
CA PHE A 590 10.03 12.11 -32.52
C PHE A 590 10.80 10.79 -32.75
N GLU A 591 10.07 9.72 -33.06
CA GLU A 591 10.64 8.40 -33.35
C GLU A 591 11.30 8.30 -34.74
N GLN A 592 10.88 9.13 -35.70
CA GLN A 592 11.50 9.27 -37.02
C GLN A 592 12.99 9.65 -36.99
N ARG A 593 13.51 10.21 -35.89
CA ARG A 593 14.91 10.67 -35.69
C ARG A 593 15.45 11.76 -36.63
N GLU A 594 14.74 12.15 -37.69
CA GLU A 594 15.19 13.14 -38.69
C GLU A 594 15.25 14.60 -38.19
N HIS A 595 14.87 14.87 -36.94
CA HIS A 595 14.68 16.22 -36.41
C HIS A 595 15.49 16.48 -35.14
N ALA A 596 16.05 17.67 -35.01
CA ALA A 596 16.83 18.05 -33.84
C ALA A 596 15.95 18.22 -32.58
N VAL A 597 16.46 17.77 -31.42
CA VAL A 597 15.71 17.69 -30.17
C VAL A 597 16.44 18.40 -29.03
N ASP A 598 15.78 19.36 -28.39
CA ASP A 598 16.17 19.95 -27.10
C ASP A 598 15.48 19.20 -25.94
N SER A 599 16.00 19.39 -24.73
CA SER A 599 15.39 19.07 -23.44
C SER A 599 13.87 19.35 -23.36
N ARG A 600 13.38 20.41 -24.00
CA ARG A 600 11.94 20.72 -24.11
C ARG A 600 11.18 19.75 -25.01
N GLY A 601 11.75 19.37 -26.15
CA GLY A 601 11.18 18.37 -27.05
C GLY A 601 11.07 17.00 -26.39
N VAL A 602 12.10 16.58 -25.64
CA VAL A 602 12.06 15.37 -24.80
C VAL A 602 10.91 15.42 -23.79
N ALA A 603 10.70 16.56 -23.14
CA ALA A 603 9.63 16.72 -22.15
C ALA A 603 8.22 16.65 -22.76
N GLU A 604 8.04 17.08 -24.02
CA GLU A 604 6.77 16.89 -24.74
C GLU A 604 6.58 15.46 -25.24
N TYR A 605 7.64 14.79 -25.70
CA TYR A 605 7.60 13.37 -26.08
C TYR A 605 7.21 12.47 -24.91
N ILE A 606 7.81 12.66 -23.73
CA ILE A 606 7.44 11.93 -22.51
C ILE A 606 5.98 12.23 -22.11
N ARG A 607 5.51 13.47 -22.27
CA ARG A 607 4.07 13.79 -22.10
C ARG A 607 3.19 13.03 -23.09
N ALA A 608 3.58 12.97 -24.35
CA ALA A 608 2.81 12.27 -25.39
C ALA A 608 2.70 10.76 -25.09
N LEU A 609 3.82 10.09 -24.74
CA LEU A 609 3.82 8.66 -24.34
C LEU A 609 2.94 8.37 -23.11
N VAL A 610 2.81 9.32 -22.18
CA VAL A 610 1.90 9.18 -21.02
C VAL A 610 0.44 9.40 -21.43
N ILE A 611 0.17 10.35 -22.34
CA ILE A 611 -1.19 10.66 -22.82
C ILE A 611 -1.74 9.55 -23.72
N THR A 612 -0.92 8.95 -24.57
CA THR A 612 -1.30 7.79 -25.42
C THR A 612 -1.21 6.45 -24.68
N ASN A 613 -0.80 6.45 -23.41
CA ASN A 613 -0.46 5.27 -22.61
C ASN A 613 0.67 4.37 -23.16
N ALA A 614 1.29 4.70 -24.30
CA ALA A 614 2.40 3.96 -24.90
C ALA A 614 3.62 3.79 -23.98
N ILE A 615 3.73 4.63 -22.94
CA ILE A 615 4.74 4.45 -21.87
C ILE A 615 4.68 3.07 -21.19
N SER A 616 3.55 2.36 -21.24
CA SER A 616 3.42 1.01 -20.67
C SER A 616 4.38 -0.01 -21.28
N GLU A 617 4.83 0.16 -22.53
CA GLU A 617 5.79 -0.75 -23.17
C GLU A 617 7.20 -0.69 -22.56
N TYR A 618 7.51 0.39 -21.82
CA TYR A 618 8.79 0.59 -21.15
C TYR A 618 8.75 0.26 -19.64
N LEU A 619 7.55 0.06 -19.10
CA LEU A 619 7.31 -0.37 -17.72
C LEU A 619 7.45 -1.90 -17.60
N PRO A 620 7.71 -2.45 -16.40
CA PRO A 620 7.80 -3.89 -16.22
C PRO A 620 6.41 -4.52 -16.30
N ASP A 621 6.26 -5.57 -17.10
CA ASP A 621 5.01 -6.33 -17.22
C ASP A 621 5.06 -7.60 -16.38
N GLU A 622 4.23 -7.64 -15.35
CA GLU A 622 4.12 -8.72 -14.38
C GLU A 622 3.51 -10.00 -14.96
N GLN A 623 2.84 -9.94 -16.12
CA GLN A 623 2.26 -11.11 -16.80
C GLN A 623 3.22 -11.77 -17.81
N THR A 624 4.08 -11.00 -18.49
CA THR A 624 5.07 -11.55 -19.43
C THR A 624 6.51 -11.61 -18.88
N GLY A 625 6.75 -11.13 -17.66
CA GLY A 625 8.06 -11.19 -17.00
C GLY A 625 9.11 -10.27 -17.62
N LYS A 626 8.70 -9.27 -18.41
CA LYS A 626 9.61 -8.35 -19.09
C LYS A 626 10.21 -7.34 -18.10
N PRO A 627 11.55 -7.20 -18.02
CA PRO A 627 12.19 -6.18 -17.20
C PRO A 627 11.98 -4.78 -17.79
N SER A 628 11.89 -3.76 -16.93
CA SER A 628 11.64 -2.37 -17.34
C SER A 628 12.78 -1.81 -18.21
N SER A 629 12.46 -1.43 -19.45
CA SER A 629 13.40 -0.77 -20.37
C SER A 629 13.47 0.76 -20.19
N LEU A 630 12.58 1.34 -19.38
CA LEU A 630 12.53 2.78 -19.06
C LEU A 630 13.89 3.43 -18.70
N PRO A 631 14.82 2.80 -17.94
CA PRO A 631 16.11 3.41 -17.66
C PRO A 631 16.98 3.62 -18.92
N ALA A 632 16.94 2.67 -19.86
CA ALA A 632 17.65 2.78 -21.12
C ALA A 632 17.03 3.86 -22.04
N LEU A 633 15.69 3.94 -22.06
CA LEU A 633 14.98 5.03 -22.76
C LEU A 633 15.38 6.41 -22.22
N LEU A 634 15.45 6.58 -20.90
CA LEU A 634 15.85 7.85 -20.29
C LEU A 634 17.32 8.21 -20.57
N GLN A 635 18.20 7.22 -20.70
CA GLN A 635 19.61 7.44 -21.08
C GLN A 635 19.76 7.84 -22.56
N GLU A 636 19.06 7.18 -23.48
CA GLU A 636 18.95 7.55 -24.90
C GLU A 636 18.40 8.97 -25.07
N LEU A 637 17.27 9.29 -24.42
CA LEU A 637 16.64 10.62 -24.48
C LEU A 637 17.57 11.72 -23.93
N LYS A 638 18.33 11.44 -22.87
CA LYS A 638 19.36 12.35 -22.34
C LYS A 638 20.50 12.57 -23.33
N HIS A 639 20.92 11.54 -24.07
CA HIS A 639 21.96 11.66 -25.09
C HIS A 639 21.46 12.49 -26.29
N ARG A 640 20.26 12.23 -26.83
CA ARG A 640 19.69 13.04 -27.91
C ARG A 640 19.56 14.52 -27.55
N ALA A 641 19.14 14.84 -26.33
CA ALA A 641 19.06 16.22 -25.83
C ALA A 641 20.42 16.95 -25.71
N SER A 642 21.55 16.23 -25.85
CA SER A 642 22.90 16.82 -25.91
C SER A 642 23.43 17.08 -27.33
N GLY A 643 22.70 16.68 -28.38
CA GLY A 643 22.97 17.07 -29.76
C GLY A 643 23.86 16.13 -30.60
N ASN A 644 24.39 15.04 -30.03
CA ASN A 644 25.08 14.01 -30.81
C ASN A 644 24.04 13.07 -31.47
N MET A 645 23.99 13.08 -32.81
CA MET A 645 23.05 12.26 -33.60
C MET A 645 23.66 10.99 -34.22
N ASP A 646 24.98 10.94 -34.40
CA ASP A 646 25.65 9.86 -35.15
C ASP A 646 26.62 9.05 -34.27
N GLU A 647 26.13 8.01 -33.58
CA GLU A 647 26.97 6.84 -33.23
C GLU A 647 26.11 5.60 -33.00
N SER A 648 26.64 4.41 -33.32
CA SER A 648 25.92 3.14 -33.22
C SER A 648 26.46 2.28 -32.08
N PHE A 649 25.58 1.84 -31.18
CA PHE A 649 25.98 1.17 -29.94
C PHE A 649 26.53 -0.25 -30.19
N VAL A 650 27.79 -0.45 -29.82
CA VAL A 650 28.45 -1.76 -29.69
C VAL A 650 29.05 -1.86 -28.29
N ASN A 651 28.75 -2.94 -27.56
CA ASN A 651 29.36 -3.20 -26.25
C ASN A 651 30.87 -3.47 -26.40
N PRO A 652 31.72 -2.76 -25.65
CA PRO A 652 32.51 -3.47 -24.64
C PRO A 652 32.69 -2.69 -23.32
N GLY A 653 33.27 -3.34 -22.32
CA GLY A 653 33.68 -2.71 -21.06
C GLY A 653 35.17 -2.41 -20.97
N ILE A 654 35.57 -1.73 -19.88
CA ILE A 654 36.95 -1.52 -19.39
C ILE A 654 37.91 -0.81 -20.38
N SER A 655 38.14 0.51 -20.22
CA SER A 655 39.41 1.01 -19.64
C SER A 655 39.57 2.56 -19.68
N GLU A 656 40.04 3.11 -18.56
CA GLU A 656 40.94 4.27 -18.35
C GLU A 656 40.94 5.60 -19.16
N LYS A 657 41.03 6.69 -18.37
CA LYS A 657 41.83 7.94 -18.56
C LYS A 657 41.36 8.97 -19.63
N GLN A 658 40.71 10.07 -19.22
CA GLN A 658 41.29 11.37 -18.75
C GLN A 658 41.54 12.38 -19.91
N PRO A 659 41.75 13.70 -19.66
CA PRO A 659 41.09 14.62 -18.70
C PRO A 659 40.79 16.00 -19.36
N LEU A 660 40.58 17.07 -18.55
CA LEU A 660 40.57 18.50 -18.96
C LEU A 660 39.37 18.92 -19.86
N HIS A 661 38.98 20.20 -20.02
CA HIS A 661 39.55 21.50 -19.67
C HIS A 661 38.43 22.56 -19.46
N VAL A 662 38.65 23.61 -18.66
CA VAL A 662 37.75 24.79 -18.59
C VAL A 662 38.55 26.08 -18.77
N THR A 663 38.41 26.75 -19.93
CA THR A 663 38.69 28.18 -20.01
C THR A 663 37.82 28.92 -21.05
N MET A 664 37.26 30.04 -20.60
CA MET A 664 36.71 31.24 -21.27
C MET A 664 37.22 31.51 -22.71
N VAL A 665 36.49 32.19 -23.61
CA VAL A 665 36.30 33.67 -23.60
C VAL A 665 35.18 34.16 -24.58
N ASN A 666 34.50 35.24 -24.16
CA ASN A 666 33.70 36.26 -24.91
C ASN A 666 34.04 36.48 -26.42
N PRO A 667 33.09 36.90 -27.32
CA PRO A 667 32.70 38.33 -27.33
C PRO A 667 31.35 38.81 -27.91
N LYS A 668 30.93 39.97 -27.40
CA LYS A 668 30.32 41.17 -28.03
C LYS A 668 29.67 41.12 -29.43
N VAL A 669 28.40 41.59 -29.44
CA VAL A 669 27.84 42.69 -30.27
C VAL A 669 28.00 42.67 -31.81
N SER A 670 26.86 42.67 -32.50
CA SER A 670 26.64 43.53 -33.68
C SER A 670 25.17 43.99 -33.78
N ASN A 671 24.91 45.10 -34.46
CA ASN A 671 23.61 45.77 -34.55
C ASN A 671 22.98 45.65 -35.94
N LYS A 672 21.63 45.63 -36.03
CA LYS A 672 20.89 46.60 -36.86
C LYS A 672 19.36 46.64 -36.66
N SER A 673 18.84 47.86 -36.80
CA SER A 673 17.47 48.19 -37.27
C SER A 673 16.24 47.79 -36.45
N ARG A 674 16.11 48.32 -35.22
CA ARG A 674 14.77 48.74 -34.74
C ARG A 674 14.44 50.12 -35.32
N PHE A 675 13.43 50.21 -36.19
CA PHE A 675 12.64 51.45 -36.35
C PHE A 675 11.28 51.23 -37.02
N ALA A 676 11.18 50.32 -38.00
CA ALA A 676 9.96 50.14 -38.79
C ALA A 676 8.79 49.45 -38.06
N GLN A 677 9.03 48.74 -36.95
CA GLN A 677 8.09 47.74 -36.42
C GLN A 677 7.27 48.18 -35.18
N GLU A 678 7.72 49.20 -34.42
CA GLU A 678 7.00 49.67 -33.22
C GLU A 678 5.84 50.65 -33.54
N LEU A 679 5.88 51.28 -34.73
CA LEU A 679 4.93 52.32 -35.12
C LEU A 679 3.54 51.76 -35.47
N VAL A 680 3.46 50.54 -36.01
CA VAL A 680 2.19 49.87 -36.37
C VAL A 680 1.46 49.31 -35.15
N SER A 681 2.19 48.73 -34.20
CA SER A 681 1.63 48.12 -32.97
C SER A 681 0.85 49.14 -32.11
N THR A 682 1.43 50.33 -31.95
CA THR A 682 0.92 51.37 -31.05
C THR A 682 -0.43 51.97 -31.52
N ILE A 683 -0.66 52.00 -32.84
CA ILE A 683 -1.92 52.49 -33.43
C ILE A 683 -3.04 51.45 -33.30
N LEU A 684 -2.74 50.16 -33.55
CA LEU A 684 -3.71 49.07 -33.37
C LEU A 684 -4.18 48.93 -31.91
N PHE A 685 -3.27 49.10 -30.94
CA PHE A 685 -3.60 48.98 -29.52
C PHE A 685 -4.58 50.06 -29.03
N THR A 686 -4.40 51.31 -29.47
CA THR A 686 -5.25 52.44 -29.05
C THR A 686 -6.68 52.36 -29.60
N VAL A 687 -6.85 51.92 -30.86
CA VAL A 687 -8.17 51.68 -31.46
C VAL A 687 -8.90 50.52 -30.76
N ALA A 688 -8.21 49.43 -30.43
CA ALA A 688 -8.80 48.28 -29.75
C ALA A 688 -9.34 48.64 -28.35
N VAL A 689 -8.57 49.40 -27.56
CA VAL A 689 -9.00 49.84 -26.22
C VAL A 689 -10.22 50.78 -26.31
N GLY A 690 -10.27 51.68 -27.30
CA GLY A 690 -11.41 52.56 -27.52
C GLY A 690 -12.71 51.80 -27.82
N LEU A 691 -12.66 50.79 -28.68
CA LEU A 691 -13.83 49.94 -29.02
C LEU A 691 -14.32 49.12 -27.83
N VAL A 692 -13.41 48.58 -27.00
CA VAL A 692 -13.77 47.84 -25.77
C VAL A 692 -14.48 48.77 -24.77
N TRP A 693 -14.03 50.02 -24.64
CA TRP A 693 -14.68 51.00 -23.74
C TRP A 693 -16.08 51.40 -24.21
N LEU A 694 -16.26 51.60 -25.52
CA LEU A 694 -17.56 51.89 -26.15
C LEU A 694 -18.57 50.74 -25.96
N MET A 695 -18.14 49.49 -26.21
CA MET A 695 -18.97 48.30 -26.00
C MET A 695 -19.31 48.08 -24.52
N GLY A 696 -18.35 48.35 -23.61
CA GLY A 696 -18.58 48.27 -22.16
C GLY A 696 -19.62 49.28 -21.66
N ALA A 697 -19.56 50.53 -22.14
CA ALA A 697 -20.53 51.56 -21.80
C ALA A 697 -21.96 51.19 -22.25
N ALA A 698 -22.11 50.72 -23.50
CA ALA A 698 -23.40 50.30 -24.04
C ALA A 698 -24.01 49.10 -23.28
N ALA A 699 -23.17 48.14 -22.86
CA ALA A 699 -23.62 47.00 -22.06
C ALA A 699 -24.08 47.43 -20.66
N LEU A 700 -23.31 48.30 -19.99
CA LEU A 700 -23.62 48.80 -18.65
C LEU A 700 -24.92 49.60 -18.60
N GLN A 701 -25.15 50.46 -19.61
CA GLN A 701 -26.36 51.29 -19.72
C GLN A 701 -27.64 50.45 -19.91
N LYS A 702 -27.52 49.23 -20.46
CA LYS A 702 -28.65 48.28 -20.58
C LYS A 702 -28.90 47.45 -19.31
N TYR A 703 -27.92 47.36 -18.41
CA TYR A 703 -28.04 46.60 -17.15
C TYR A 703 -28.62 47.44 -15.99
N ILE A 704 -28.32 48.75 -15.98
CA ILE A 704 -28.77 49.69 -14.92
C ILE A 704 -30.29 49.93 -14.94
N GLY A 705 -30.97 49.68 -16.05
CA GLY A 705 -32.43 49.88 -16.18
C GLY A 705 -33.33 48.90 -15.42
N SER A 706 -32.79 47.84 -14.80
CA SER A 706 -33.58 46.74 -14.23
C SER A 706 -33.67 46.71 -12.68
N LEU A 707 -32.95 47.57 -11.96
CA LEU A 707 -32.89 47.59 -10.50
C LEU A 707 -32.81 49.04 -9.96
N GLY A 708 -33.96 49.70 -9.84
CA GLY A 708 -34.08 50.98 -9.13
C GLY A 708 -34.36 50.77 -7.64
N GLY A 709 -33.73 51.55 -6.74
CA GLY A 709 -34.01 51.43 -5.29
C GLY A 709 -33.01 52.02 -4.28
N ILE A 710 -32.34 53.13 -4.60
CA ILE A 710 -31.65 54.09 -3.70
C ILE A 710 -31.33 53.63 -2.25
N GLY A 711 -30.04 53.46 -1.94
CA GLY A 711 -29.53 53.35 -0.56
C GLY A 711 -28.01 53.57 -0.49
N THR A 712 -27.51 54.38 0.45
CA THR A 712 -26.13 54.88 0.45
C THR A 712 -25.20 54.20 1.48
N SER A 713 -24.08 53.62 1.05
CA SER A 713 -22.72 53.67 1.67
C SER A 713 -21.80 52.52 1.22
N GLY A 714 -20.48 52.67 1.43
CA GLY A 714 -19.58 51.54 1.69
C GLY A 714 -18.83 50.87 0.52
N VAL A 715 -17.92 51.59 -0.15
CA VAL A 715 -16.80 50.96 -0.89
C VAL A 715 -15.88 50.23 0.11
N GLY A 716 -15.31 49.05 -0.15
CA GLY A 716 -15.47 48.11 -1.27
C GLY A 716 -14.39 47.02 -1.19
N SER A 717 -14.77 45.75 -1.10
CA SER A 717 -13.84 44.64 -0.80
C SER A 717 -13.25 43.98 -2.05
N SER A 718 -11.93 44.07 -2.23
CA SER A 718 -11.22 43.50 -3.40
C SER A 718 -10.08 42.55 -3.01
N SER A 719 -10.36 41.24 -3.08
CA SER A 719 -9.43 40.15 -3.41
C SER A 719 -7.95 40.29 -2.98
N SER A 720 -7.66 40.06 -1.70
CA SER A 720 -6.32 39.64 -1.26
C SER A 720 -6.16 38.12 -1.30
N TYR A 721 -4.94 37.63 -1.54
CA TYR A 721 -4.60 36.19 -1.48
C TYR A 721 -4.78 35.68 -0.04
N SER A 722 -5.90 34.99 0.21
CA SER A 722 -6.18 34.29 1.47
C SER A 722 -5.62 32.86 1.42
N PRO A 723 -5.08 32.30 2.52
CA PRO A 723 -4.65 30.90 2.60
C PRO A 723 -5.88 29.97 2.64
N LYS A 724 -6.51 29.77 1.48
CA LYS A 724 -7.83 29.13 1.32
C LYS A 724 -7.93 27.67 1.80
N GLU A 725 -6.82 26.98 2.00
CA GLU A 725 -6.81 25.58 2.47
C GLU A 725 -6.62 25.44 3.99
N LEU A 726 -5.96 26.41 4.64
CA LEU A 726 -5.75 26.40 6.10
C LEU A 726 -6.93 26.96 6.89
N ASN A 727 -7.78 27.76 6.24
CA ASN A 727 -9.02 28.32 6.80
C ASN A 727 -10.26 27.88 6.01
N LYS A 728 -10.32 26.61 5.58
CA LYS A 728 -11.58 26.02 5.10
C LYS A 728 -12.55 25.94 6.29
N GLU A 729 -13.55 26.82 6.32
CA GLU A 729 -14.51 26.85 7.42
C GLU A 729 -15.14 25.48 7.63
N ILE A 730 -15.18 25.04 8.89
CA ILE A 730 -15.78 23.77 9.26
C ILE A 730 -17.30 23.90 9.09
N THR A 731 -17.73 23.48 7.91
CA THR A 731 -19.12 23.38 7.50
C THR A 731 -19.65 22.01 7.94
N PRO A 732 -20.85 21.95 8.55
CA PRO A 732 -21.48 20.68 8.82
C PRO A 732 -21.89 20.00 7.51
N GLU A 733 -21.90 18.68 7.50
CA GLU A 733 -22.45 17.92 6.38
C GLU A 733 -23.98 18.11 6.31
N LYS A 734 -24.53 18.06 5.08
CA LYS A 734 -25.98 17.98 4.89
C LYS A 734 -26.43 16.53 5.08
N ASN A 735 -26.94 16.21 6.26
CA ASN A 735 -27.52 14.90 6.53
C ASN A 735 -28.80 14.72 5.72
N VAL A 736 -28.89 13.62 4.98
CA VAL A 736 -30.11 13.19 4.25
C VAL A 736 -30.66 11.86 4.82
N LYS A 737 -29.86 11.15 5.62
CA LYS A 737 -30.19 9.82 6.17
C LYS A 737 -30.85 9.91 7.54
N THR A 738 -31.71 8.94 7.82
CA THR A 738 -32.59 8.82 8.98
C THR A 738 -32.52 7.40 9.56
N PHE A 739 -33.21 7.11 10.66
CA PHE A 739 -33.28 5.74 11.22
C PHE A 739 -33.98 4.72 10.31
N LYS A 740 -34.63 5.14 9.22
CA LYS A 740 -35.18 4.24 8.19
C LYS A 740 -34.09 3.63 7.31
N ASP A 741 -33.00 4.37 7.10
CA ASP A 741 -31.85 3.98 6.27
C ASP A 741 -30.85 3.08 7.02
N VAL A 742 -31.21 2.62 8.23
CA VAL A 742 -30.36 1.82 9.12
C VAL A 742 -31.14 0.61 9.63
N LYS A 743 -30.65 -0.59 9.32
CA LYS A 743 -31.32 -1.88 9.52
C LYS A 743 -30.42 -2.87 10.25
N GLY A 744 -31.01 -3.82 10.97
CA GLY A 744 -30.29 -4.92 11.62
C GLY A 744 -29.48 -4.56 12.86
N CYS A 745 -29.78 -3.45 13.53
CA CYS A 745 -29.14 -3.02 14.78
C CYS A 745 -30.12 -2.27 15.70
N ASP A 746 -31.33 -2.83 15.87
CA ASP A 746 -32.45 -2.11 16.50
C ASP A 746 -32.25 -1.84 18.00
N ASP A 747 -31.54 -2.70 18.74
CA ASP A 747 -31.15 -2.45 20.14
C ASP A 747 -30.32 -1.15 20.27
N ALA A 748 -29.29 -1.01 19.42
CA ALA A 748 -28.45 0.19 19.38
C ALA A 748 -29.24 1.43 18.93
N LYS A 749 -30.20 1.28 18.02
CA LYS A 749 -31.11 2.36 17.62
C LYS A 749 -32.04 2.77 18.76
N GLN A 750 -32.53 1.82 19.57
CA GLN A 750 -33.39 2.11 20.73
C GLN A 750 -32.63 2.88 21.82
N GLU A 751 -31.39 2.50 22.16
CA GLU A 751 -30.55 3.28 23.08
C GLU A 751 -30.26 4.70 22.58
N LEU A 752 -30.18 4.88 21.25
CA LEU A 752 -29.94 6.16 20.60
C LEU A 752 -31.21 6.99 20.38
N GLU A 753 -32.41 6.40 20.51
CA GLU A 753 -33.67 7.13 20.37
C GLU A 753 -33.88 8.11 21.54
N GLU A 754 -33.40 7.78 22.75
CA GLU A 754 -33.31 8.72 23.88
C GLU A 754 -32.52 9.98 23.52
N VAL A 755 -31.42 9.80 22.77
CA VAL A 755 -30.49 10.87 22.36
C VAL A 755 -31.12 11.74 21.28
N VAL A 756 -31.84 11.12 20.34
CA VAL A 756 -32.67 11.82 19.34
C VAL A 756 -33.77 12.64 20.02
N GLU A 757 -34.50 12.07 20.99
CA GLU A 757 -35.58 12.80 21.66
C GLU A 757 -35.02 13.98 22.49
N TYR A 758 -33.88 13.81 23.15
CA TYR A 758 -33.21 14.92 23.83
C TYR A 758 -32.82 16.04 22.86
N LEU A 759 -32.22 15.72 21.70
CA LEU A 759 -31.85 16.73 20.71
C LEU A 759 -33.07 17.43 20.09
N LYS A 760 -34.19 16.72 19.91
CA LYS A 760 -35.46 17.29 19.45
C LYS A 760 -36.13 18.18 20.51
N ASN A 761 -36.12 17.77 21.79
CA ASN A 761 -36.88 18.38 22.88
C ASN A 761 -36.10 18.46 24.21
N PRO A 762 -34.97 19.20 24.29
CA PRO A 762 -34.08 19.16 25.45
C PRO A 762 -34.77 19.60 26.75
N SER A 763 -35.69 20.56 26.66
CA SER A 763 -36.48 21.08 27.79
C SER A 763 -37.33 20.02 28.51
N LYS A 764 -37.75 18.94 27.80
CA LYS A 764 -38.46 17.79 28.40
C LYS A 764 -37.63 17.14 29.51
N PHE A 765 -36.33 17.01 29.27
CA PHE A 765 -35.36 16.32 30.13
C PHE A 765 -34.75 17.26 31.17
N THR A 766 -34.34 18.47 30.77
CA THR A 766 -33.75 19.47 31.69
C THR A 766 -34.71 19.82 32.83
N ARG A 767 -36.03 19.85 32.59
CA ARG A 767 -37.06 20.11 33.60
C ARG A 767 -37.04 19.12 34.78
N LEU A 768 -36.56 17.90 34.57
CA LEU A 768 -36.45 16.85 35.60
C LEU A 768 -35.02 16.69 36.14
N GLY A 769 -34.10 17.62 35.81
CA GLY A 769 -32.68 17.50 36.13
C GLY A 769 -31.93 16.46 35.29
N GLY A 770 -32.56 15.94 34.23
CA GLY A 770 -31.93 15.01 33.28
C GLY A 770 -30.76 15.68 32.56
N LYS A 771 -29.64 14.96 32.48
CA LYS A 771 -28.38 15.43 31.89
C LYS A 771 -28.08 14.66 30.61
N LEU A 772 -27.58 15.36 29.60
CA LEU A 772 -27.13 14.77 28.35
C LEU A 772 -25.81 14.00 28.57
N PRO A 773 -25.63 12.78 28.02
CA PRO A 773 -24.30 12.15 27.96
C PRO A 773 -23.37 13.04 27.13
N LYS A 774 -22.17 13.31 27.64
CA LYS A 774 -21.21 14.17 26.93
C LYS A 774 -20.66 13.52 25.67
N GLY A 775 -20.59 12.18 25.65
CA GLY A 775 -20.10 11.47 24.49
C GLY A 775 -20.49 10.00 24.44
N ILE A 776 -20.62 9.52 23.20
CA ILE A 776 -21.09 8.17 22.89
C ILE A 776 -20.02 7.47 22.06
N LEU A 777 -19.45 6.39 22.59
CA LEU A 777 -18.53 5.54 21.85
C LEU A 777 -19.29 4.37 21.21
N LEU A 778 -19.33 4.37 19.87
CA LEU A 778 -19.83 3.26 19.06
C LEU A 778 -18.70 2.24 18.86
N THR A 779 -18.87 1.03 19.38
CA THR A 779 -17.89 -0.07 19.26
C THR A 779 -18.46 -1.22 18.44
N GLY A 780 -17.62 -1.98 17.75
CA GLY A 780 -18.06 -3.15 16.97
C GLY A 780 -17.19 -3.39 15.75
N ALA A 781 -17.44 -4.47 15.01
CA ALA A 781 -16.68 -4.84 13.81
C ALA A 781 -16.72 -3.74 12.72
N PRO A 782 -15.75 -3.68 11.79
CA PRO A 782 -15.86 -2.85 10.58
C PRO A 782 -17.11 -3.24 9.76
N GLY A 783 -17.60 -2.34 8.92
CA GLY A 783 -18.75 -2.59 8.03
C GLY A 783 -20.15 -2.69 8.70
N THR A 784 -20.22 -2.77 10.03
CA THR A 784 -21.48 -2.78 10.84
C THR A 784 -22.31 -1.49 10.80
N GLY A 785 -21.83 -0.44 10.10
CA GLY A 785 -22.60 0.79 9.89
C GLY A 785 -22.52 1.83 11.02
N LYS A 786 -21.53 1.77 11.93
CA LYS A 786 -21.31 2.80 12.99
C LYS A 786 -21.42 4.25 12.48
N THR A 787 -20.71 4.57 11.40
CA THR A 787 -20.72 5.88 10.72
C THR A 787 -22.07 6.23 10.09
N LEU A 788 -22.80 5.22 9.60
CA LEU A 788 -24.13 5.36 9.01
C LEU A 788 -25.17 5.69 10.09
N LEU A 789 -25.12 4.97 11.22
CA LEU A 789 -25.93 5.18 12.41
C LEU A 789 -25.71 6.60 12.97
N ALA A 790 -24.47 7.06 13.08
CA ALA A 790 -24.17 8.42 13.52
C ALA A 790 -24.78 9.52 12.62
N LYS A 791 -24.69 9.36 11.29
CA LYS A 791 -25.34 10.27 10.34
C LYS A 791 -26.88 10.20 10.41
N ALA A 792 -27.43 9.02 10.68
CA ALA A 792 -28.87 8.82 10.86
C ALA A 792 -29.42 9.49 12.13
N ILE A 793 -28.72 9.44 13.27
CA ILE A 793 -29.11 10.19 14.49
C ILE A 793 -29.22 11.67 14.19
N ALA A 794 -28.24 12.24 13.47
CA ALA A 794 -28.19 13.66 13.18
C ALA A 794 -29.27 14.13 12.20
N GLY A 795 -29.55 13.34 11.16
CA GLY A 795 -30.66 13.61 10.24
C GLY A 795 -32.03 13.42 10.90
N GLU A 796 -32.20 12.39 11.73
CA GLU A 796 -33.43 12.13 12.47
C GLU A 796 -33.72 13.25 13.51
N ALA A 797 -32.69 13.72 14.23
CA ALA A 797 -32.80 14.85 15.15
C ALA A 797 -32.86 16.23 14.45
N GLY A 798 -32.56 16.31 13.14
CA GLY A 798 -32.54 17.56 12.38
C GLY A 798 -31.38 18.51 12.71
N VAL A 799 -30.30 18.01 13.33
CA VAL A 799 -29.17 18.83 13.82
C VAL A 799 -27.96 18.82 12.88
N PRO A 800 -27.09 19.86 12.90
CA PRO A 800 -25.82 19.86 12.19
C PRO A 800 -24.90 18.71 12.63
N PHE A 801 -24.23 18.08 11.65
CA PHE A 801 -23.27 17.00 11.88
C PHE A 801 -21.87 17.39 11.41
N PHE A 802 -20.88 17.23 12.29
CA PHE A 802 -19.48 17.51 12.02
C PHE A 802 -18.69 16.20 11.97
N TYR A 803 -18.59 15.63 10.77
CA TYR A 803 -17.76 14.44 10.49
C TYR A 803 -16.27 14.79 10.47
N ARG A 804 -15.44 14.01 11.17
CA ARG A 804 -13.96 13.96 11.00
C ARG A 804 -13.46 12.53 11.18
N ALA A 805 -12.42 12.15 10.45
CA ALA A 805 -11.68 10.91 10.74
C ALA A 805 -10.59 11.17 11.79
N GLY A 806 -10.31 10.19 12.66
CA GLY A 806 -9.29 10.27 13.71
C GLY A 806 -7.90 10.53 13.14
N SER A 807 -7.62 9.97 11.96
CA SER A 807 -6.42 10.19 11.16
C SER A 807 -6.24 11.65 10.70
N GLU A 808 -7.29 12.49 10.60
CA GLU A 808 -7.14 13.93 10.30
C GLU A 808 -6.47 14.74 11.42
N PHE A 809 -6.31 14.16 12.62
CA PHE A 809 -5.65 14.80 13.76
C PHE A 809 -4.24 14.25 14.04
N GLU A 810 -3.81 13.21 13.31
CA GLU A 810 -2.45 12.66 13.34
C GLU A 810 -1.63 13.33 12.23
N GLU A 811 -0.66 14.16 12.59
CA GLU A 811 0.21 14.85 11.63
C GLU A 811 1.65 14.97 12.14
N MET A 812 2.60 14.96 11.20
CA MET A 812 4.03 15.18 11.43
C MET A 812 4.35 16.54 12.11
N PHE A 813 3.43 17.50 12.08
CA PHE A 813 3.63 18.85 12.62
C PHE A 813 3.07 19.00 14.04
N VAL A 814 3.98 19.26 14.99
CA VAL A 814 3.71 19.37 16.43
C VAL A 814 2.55 20.32 16.74
N GLY A 815 1.46 19.76 17.25
CA GLY A 815 0.31 20.54 17.75
C GLY A 815 -0.67 21.03 16.68
N VAL A 816 -0.51 20.67 15.40
CA VAL A 816 -1.52 20.98 14.37
C VAL A 816 -2.80 20.18 14.64
N GLY A 817 -2.70 18.89 15.01
CA GLY A 817 -3.83 18.09 15.48
C GLY A 817 -4.57 18.73 16.67
N ALA A 818 -3.86 19.15 17.72
CA ALA A 818 -4.44 19.89 18.84
C ALA A 818 -5.12 21.21 18.42
N ARG A 819 -4.58 21.93 17.42
CA ARG A 819 -5.24 23.10 16.84
C ARG A 819 -6.50 22.74 16.05
N ARG A 820 -6.51 21.61 15.30
CA ARG A 820 -7.70 21.11 14.60
C ARG A 820 -8.82 20.74 15.57
N VAL A 821 -8.49 20.07 16.68
CA VAL A 821 -9.43 19.76 17.77
C VAL A 821 -10.08 21.05 18.31
N ARG A 822 -9.29 22.06 18.71
CA ARG A 822 -9.83 23.37 19.15
C ARG A 822 -10.74 24.01 18.11
N SER A 823 -10.32 24.03 16.84
CA SER A 823 -11.12 24.61 15.76
C SER A 823 -12.45 23.88 15.54
N LEU A 824 -12.47 22.55 15.69
CA LEU A 824 -13.67 21.72 15.57
C LEU A 824 -14.68 22.03 16.68
N PHE A 825 -14.25 22.02 17.94
CA PHE A 825 -15.11 22.36 19.07
C PHE A 825 -15.59 23.83 19.02
N GLN A 826 -14.74 24.77 18.58
CA GLN A 826 -15.16 26.16 18.36
C GLN A 826 -16.17 26.32 17.19
N ALA A 827 -16.10 25.48 16.16
CA ALA A 827 -17.09 25.48 15.08
C ALA A 827 -18.42 24.84 15.52
N ALA A 828 -18.37 23.80 16.35
CA ALA A 828 -19.53 23.15 16.94
C ALA A 828 -20.27 24.09 17.92
N LYS A 829 -19.55 24.73 18.86
CA LYS A 829 -20.13 25.72 19.80
C LYS A 829 -20.84 26.88 19.11
N LYS A 830 -20.45 27.25 17.88
CA LYS A 830 -21.12 28.26 17.06
C LYS A 830 -22.39 27.79 16.34
N LYS A 831 -22.67 26.48 16.31
CA LYS A 831 -23.79 25.86 15.59
C LYS A 831 -24.54 24.83 16.45
N ALA A 832 -24.47 24.97 17.77
CA ALA A 832 -25.20 24.13 18.72
C ALA A 832 -26.72 24.42 18.67
N PRO A 833 -27.60 23.43 18.94
CA PRO A 833 -27.27 22.03 19.25
C PRO A 833 -26.76 21.26 18.00
N CYS A 834 -25.76 20.40 18.18
CA CYS A 834 -25.10 19.69 17.07
C CYS A 834 -24.37 18.41 17.52
N ILE A 835 -24.06 17.55 16.56
CA ILE A 835 -23.26 16.33 16.78
C ILE A 835 -21.87 16.52 16.16
N ILE A 836 -20.82 16.25 16.95
CA ILE A 836 -19.47 16.01 16.47
C ILE A 836 -19.31 14.49 16.34
N PHE A 837 -18.78 14.00 15.22
CA PHE A 837 -18.48 12.59 15.03
C PHE A 837 -17.02 12.39 14.62
N ILE A 838 -16.30 11.58 15.40
CA ILE A 838 -14.91 11.19 15.17
C ILE A 838 -14.87 9.70 14.80
N ASP A 839 -14.71 9.37 13.52
CA ASP A 839 -14.44 7.99 13.11
C ASP A 839 -13.00 7.59 13.48
N GLU A 840 -12.70 6.29 13.55
CA GLU A 840 -11.35 5.76 13.81
C GLU A 840 -10.62 6.44 15.00
N ILE A 841 -11.33 6.67 16.12
CA ILE A 841 -10.78 7.45 17.25
C ILE A 841 -9.53 6.82 17.87
N ASP A 842 -9.30 5.52 17.67
CA ASP A 842 -8.09 4.82 18.07
C ASP A 842 -6.80 5.36 17.41
N ALA A 843 -6.87 6.08 16.28
CA ALA A 843 -5.73 6.79 15.70
C ALA A 843 -5.16 7.86 16.66
N VAL A 844 -6.02 8.60 17.38
CA VAL A 844 -5.60 9.57 18.42
C VAL A 844 -5.62 8.99 19.84
N GLY A 845 -6.40 7.93 20.06
CA GLY A 845 -6.71 7.41 21.39
C GLY A 845 -5.92 6.18 21.82
N SER A 846 -5.05 5.60 21.00
CA SER A 846 -4.38 4.33 21.33
C SER A 846 -3.34 4.43 22.46
N THR A 847 -3.49 3.56 23.45
CA THR A 847 -2.56 3.36 24.58
C THR A 847 -1.31 2.59 24.16
N ARG A 848 -1.41 1.69 23.17
CA ARG A 848 -0.43 0.61 22.95
C ARG A 848 0.73 0.94 21.99
N LYS A 849 0.73 2.12 21.36
CA LYS A 849 1.84 2.54 20.47
C LYS A 849 2.87 3.44 21.18
N GLN A 850 4.12 3.09 20.96
CA GLN A 850 5.33 3.73 21.47
C GLN A 850 5.33 5.24 21.16
N TRP A 851 5.30 6.08 22.20
CA TRP A 851 4.77 7.44 22.06
C TRP A 851 5.67 8.44 21.34
N GLU A 852 5.18 8.99 20.23
CA GLU A 852 5.53 10.35 19.83
C GLU A 852 4.90 11.39 20.78
N GLY A 853 5.66 12.42 21.13
CA GLY A 853 5.21 13.53 22.00
C GLY A 853 4.23 14.50 21.32
N HIS A 854 3.59 14.08 20.24
CA HIS A 854 2.76 14.89 19.35
C HIS A 854 1.31 14.43 19.40
N THR A 855 1.05 13.13 19.17
CA THR A 855 -0.27 12.51 19.34
C THR A 855 -0.80 12.68 20.77
N LYS A 856 0.06 12.56 21.81
CA LYS A 856 -0.33 12.86 23.21
C LYS A 856 -0.89 14.28 23.38
N LYS A 857 -0.37 15.29 22.68
CA LYS A 857 -0.85 16.68 22.78
C LYS A 857 -2.22 16.85 22.11
N THR A 858 -2.45 16.16 21.00
CA THR A 858 -3.76 16.07 20.34
C THR A 858 -4.79 15.39 21.25
N LEU A 859 -4.45 14.23 21.82
CA LEU A 859 -5.29 13.49 22.76
C LEU A 859 -5.63 14.33 24.00
N HIS A 860 -4.62 14.89 24.67
CA HIS A 860 -4.85 15.76 25.83
C HIS A 860 -5.72 16.98 25.50
N GLN A 861 -5.61 17.55 24.29
CA GLN A 861 -6.50 18.63 23.88
C GLN A 861 -7.95 18.15 23.70
N LEU A 862 -8.17 16.97 23.12
CA LEU A 862 -9.51 16.38 23.00
C LEU A 862 -10.15 16.18 24.39
N LEU A 863 -9.38 15.64 25.35
CA LEU A 863 -9.84 15.49 26.74
C LEU A 863 -10.19 16.86 27.37
N VAL A 864 -9.38 17.90 27.13
CA VAL A 864 -9.63 19.26 27.65
C VAL A 864 -10.85 19.92 27.01
N GLU A 865 -11.11 19.75 25.70
CA GLU A 865 -12.34 20.25 25.09
C GLU A 865 -13.57 19.49 25.62
N MET A 866 -13.50 18.16 25.76
CA MET A 866 -14.60 17.34 26.28
C MET A 866 -14.95 17.67 27.73
N ASP A 867 -13.96 17.89 28.59
CA ASP A 867 -14.18 18.37 29.96
C ASP A 867 -14.74 19.81 29.96
N GLY A 868 -14.22 20.67 29.06
CA GLY A 868 -14.41 22.12 29.02
C GLY A 868 -15.68 22.67 28.33
N PHE A 869 -16.71 21.84 28.09
CA PHE A 869 -18.05 22.32 27.74
C PHE A 869 -19.07 22.00 28.83
N GLU A 870 -20.05 22.89 29.06
CA GLU A 870 -21.14 22.60 30.00
C GLU A 870 -22.07 21.53 29.44
N GLN A 871 -22.56 20.65 30.31
CA GLN A 871 -23.38 19.49 29.94
C GLN A 871 -24.75 19.86 29.33
N ASN A 872 -25.09 21.16 29.31
CA ASN A 872 -26.29 21.73 28.72
C ASN A 872 -26.03 22.51 27.40
N GLU A 873 -24.79 22.58 26.88
CA GLU A 873 -24.47 23.29 25.63
C GLU A 873 -25.13 22.66 24.37
N GLY A 874 -25.75 21.49 24.48
CA GLY A 874 -26.46 20.83 23.37
C GLY A 874 -25.52 20.19 22.33
N ILE A 875 -24.27 19.95 22.70
CA ILE A 875 -23.24 19.33 21.85
C ILE A 875 -23.03 17.90 22.32
N ILE A 876 -23.04 16.95 21.38
CA ILE A 876 -22.73 15.53 21.64
C ILE A 876 -21.49 15.14 20.86
N VAL A 877 -20.52 14.53 21.55
CA VAL A 877 -19.31 13.99 20.92
C VAL A 877 -19.50 12.49 20.71
N MET A 878 -19.83 12.09 19.49
CA MET A 878 -19.85 10.69 19.09
C MET A 878 -18.49 10.28 18.56
N ALA A 879 -18.10 9.04 18.80
CA ALA A 879 -16.90 8.45 18.21
C ALA A 879 -17.13 7.00 17.81
N ALA A 880 -16.38 6.51 16.84
CA ALA A 880 -16.40 5.11 16.45
C ALA A 880 -15.00 4.48 16.53
N THR A 881 -14.95 3.21 16.92
CA THR A 881 -13.74 2.38 16.86
C THR A 881 -14.09 0.93 16.52
N ASN A 882 -13.11 0.21 15.97
CA ASN A 882 -13.16 -1.25 15.84
C ASN A 882 -12.50 -1.96 17.04
N LEU A 883 -11.73 -1.26 17.87
CA LEU A 883 -10.85 -1.82 18.90
C LEU A 883 -10.97 -1.03 20.23
N PRO A 884 -11.99 -1.30 21.07
CA PRO A 884 -12.13 -0.61 22.36
C PRO A 884 -10.94 -0.86 23.30
N ASP A 885 -10.36 -2.07 23.30
CA ASP A 885 -9.32 -2.52 24.25
C ASP A 885 -7.92 -1.90 24.04
N ILE A 886 -7.77 -1.03 23.05
CA ILE A 886 -6.55 -0.23 22.85
C ILE A 886 -6.73 1.24 23.25
N LEU A 887 -7.95 1.73 23.45
CA LEU A 887 -8.19 3.14 23.79
C LEU A 887 -7.68 3.49 25.18
N ASP A 888 -7.22 4.73 25.36
CA ASP A 888 -6.82 5.30 26.65
C ASP A 888 -8.03 5.31 27.60
N PRO A 889 -7.95 4.69 28.80
CA PRO A 889 -9.01 4.74 29.81
C PRO A 889 -9.39 6.16 30.26
N ALA A 890 -8.59 7.18 29.93
CA ALA A 890 -8.95 8.58 30.09
C ALA A 890 -10.08 9.03 29.14
N LEU A 891 -10.23 8.44 27.95
CA LEU A 891 -11.32 8.75 27.01
C LEU A 891 -12.65 8.16 27.49
N THR A 892 -12.63 6.91 27.94
CA THR A 892 -13.79 6.13 28.37
C THR A 892 -14.22 6.41 29.81
N ARG A 893 -13.77 7.52 30.39
CA ARG A 893 -14.09 7.92 31.76
C ARG A 893 -15.43 8.66 31.79
N PRO A 894 -16.32 8.41 32.77
CA PRO A 894 -17.57 9.16 32.93
C PRO A 894 -17.35 10.68 32.91
N GLY A 895 -18.18 11.38 32.13
CA GLY A 895 -18.01 12.79 31.77
C GLY A 895 -17.27 13.05 30.44
N ARG A 896 -16.80 12.01 29.74
CA ARG A 896 -16.19 12.11 28.39
C ARG A 896 -16.96 11.23 27.41
N PHE A 897 -16.48 10.04 27.07
CA PHE A 897 -17.31 9.00 26.46
C PHE A 897 -17.98 8.22 27.60
N ASP A 898 -19.19 8.64 27.97
CA ASP A 898 -19.94 8.14 29.13
C ASP A 898 -21.05 7.14 28.75
N ARG A 899 -21.46 7.09 27.48
CA ARG A 899 -22.22 5.96 26.90
C ARG A 899 -21.31 5.12 26.00
N HIS A 900 -21.37 3.80 26.18
CA HIS A 900 -20.73 2.80 25.32
C HIS A 900 -21.82 1.97 24.66
N ILE A 901 -21.95 2.06 23.33
CA ILE A 901 -22.98 1.35 22.58
C ILE A 901 -22.30 0.40 21.61
N VAL A 902 -22.56 -0.90 21.78
CA VAL A 902 -22.08 -1.94 20.87
C VAL A 902 -23.00 -1.98 19.65
N VAL A 903 -22.41 -1.88 18.46
CA VAL A 903 -23.08 -2.13 17.19
C VAL A 903 -22.67 -3.53 16.72
N PRO A 904 -23.48 -4.57 16.97
CA PRO A 904 -23.14 -5.96 16.62
C PRO A 904 -23.15 -6.17 15.10
N SER A 905 -22.65 -7.32 14.66
CA SER A 905 -22.96 -7.85 13.33
C SER A 905 -24.44 -8.28 13.26
N PRO A 906 -25.13 -8.10 12.12
CA PRO A 906 -26.56 -8.38 12.01
C PRO A 906 -26.92 -9.89 11.99
N ASP A 907 -27.96 -10.26 12.74
CA ASP A 907 -28.64 -11.57 12.69
C ASP A 907 -29.31 -11.82 11.32
N VAL A 908 -29.77 -13.04 11.01
CA VAL A 908 -30.52 -13.38 9.76
C VAL A 908 -31.62 -12.36 9.47
N ARG A 909 -32.38 -11.94 10.48
CA ARG A 909 -33.44 -10.93 10.30
C ARG A 909 -32.87 -9.57 9.93
N GLY A 910 -31.79 -9.14 10.58
CA GLY A 910 -31.08 -7.92 10.24
C GLY A 910 -30.49 -7.98 8.83
N ARG A 911 -29.87 -9.11 8.45
CA ARG A 911 -29.33 -9.36 7.11
C ARG A 911 -30.42 -9.37 6.04
N GLN A 912 -31.58 -9.94 6.32
CA GLN A 912 -32.76 -9.88 5.45
C GLN A 912 -33.20 -8.43 5.24
N GLU A 913 -33.38 -7.64 6.30
CA GLU A 913 -33.80 -6.23 6.18
C GLU A 913 -32.74 -5.33 5.52
N ILE A 914 -31.45 -5.64 5.69
CA ILE A 914 -30.35 -4.96 4.99
C ILE A 914 -30.33 -5.33 3.49
N LEU A 915 -30.52 -6.60 3.15
CA LEU A 915 -30.64 -7.04 1.76
C LEU A 915 -31.87 -6.41 1.09
N GLU A 916 -33.03 -6.42 1.74
CA GLU A 916 -34.25 -5.75 1.26
C GLU A 916 -34.00 -4.25 0.99
N LEU A 917 -33.28 -3.55 1.88
CA LEU A 917 -32.92 -2.14 1.70
C LEU A 917 -32.00 -1.90 0.48
N TYR A 918 -31.03 -2.79 0.22
CA TYR A 918 -30.12 -2.65 -0.92
C TYR A 918 -30.68 -3.19 -2.25
N LEU A 919 -31.69 -4.06 -2.18
CA LEU A 919 -32.47 -4.55 -3.32
C LEU A 919 -33.61 -3.59 -3.70
N GLN A 920 -34.05 -2.74 -2.77
CA GLN A 920 -35.09 -1.73 -3.01
C GLN A 920 -34.71 -0.81 -4.17
N GLY A 921 -35.55 -0.80 -5.22
CA GLY A 921 -35.34 0.02 -6.42
C GLY A 921 -34.48 -0.66 -7.51
N LYS A 922 -34.05 -1.92 -7.34
CA LYS A 922 -33.47 -2.74 -8.41
C LYS A 922 -34.55 -3.63 -9.04
N PRO A 923 -34.51 -3.89 -10.36
CA PRO A 923 -35.39 -4.88 -10.98
C PRO A 923 -34.99 -6.29 -10.51
N MET A 924 -35.92 -7.01 -9.90
CA MET A 924 -35.74 -8.39 -9.46
C MET A 924 -36.69 -9.34 -10.20
N SER A 925 -36.28 -10.60 -10.27
CA SER A 925 -37.09 -11.73 -10.73
C SER A 925 -37.79 -12.42 -9.54
N GLU A 926 -38.79 -13.25 -9.84
CA GLU A 926 -39.71 -13.84 -8.83
C GLU A 926 -39.10 -15.02 -8.07
N ASP A 927 -37.96 -15.55 -8.52
CA ASP A 927 -37.19 -16.65 -7.93
C ASP A 927 -36.32 -16.26 -6.72
N VAL A 928 -36.22 -14.96 -6.39
CA VAL A 928 -35.28 -14.43 -5.38
C VAL A 928 -35.82 -14.61 -3.94
N ASP A 929 -35.50 -15.71 -3.26
CA ASP A 929 -35.69 -15.81 -1.80
C ASP A 929 -34.57 -15.09 -1.02
N VAL A 930 -34.84 -13.82 -0.67
CA VAL A 930 -33.96 -13.02 0.21
C VAL A 930 -33.68 -13.71 1.56
N LYS A 931 -34.57 -14.57 2.05
CA LYS A 931 -34.38 -15.30 3.32
C LYS A 931 -33.41 -16.47 3.17
N ALA A 932 -33.33 -17.12 2.01
CA ALA A 932 -32.28 -18.09 1.71
C ALA A 932 -30.91 -17.39 1.69
N ILE A 933 -30.82 -16.24 1.02
CA ILE A 933 -29.57 -15.46 0.93
C ILE A 933 -29.14 -14.94 2.32
N ALA A 934 -30.07 -14.46 3.15
CA ALA A 934 -29.77 -14.02 4.53
C ALA A 934 -29.29 -15.16 5.45
N ARG A 935 -29.82 -16.38 5.27
CA ARG A 935 -29.32 -17.61 5.93
C ARG A 935 -27.95 -18.04 5.37
N GLY A 936 -27.72 -17.84 4.08
CA GLY A 936 -26.46 -18.16 3.39
C GLY A 936 -25.35 -17.14 3.50
N THR A 937 -25.55 -16.06 4.28
CA THR A 937 -24.55 -15.03 4.54
C THR A 937 -24.20 -14.93 6.04
N PRO A 938 -23.93 -16.05 6.76
CA PRO A 938 -23.59 -16.00 8.17
C PRO A 938 -22.31 -15.18 8.40
N GLY A 939 -22.34 -14.28 9.39
CA GLY A 939 -21.22 -13.40 9.71
C GLY A 939 -21.06 -12.17 8.80
N PHE A 940 -21.77 -12.07 7.67
CA PHE A 940 -21.70 -10.90 6.78
C PHE A 940 -22.19 -9.63 7.50
N ASN A 941 -21.41 -8.56 7.42
CA ASN A 941 -21.79 -7.24 7.90
C ASN A 941 -22.58 -6.45 6.83
N GLY A 942 -23.08 -5.26 7.19
CA GLY A 942 -23.90 -4.45 6.28
C GLY A 942 -23.21 -4.00 5.00
N ALA A 943 -21.89 -3.77 5.03
CA ALA A 943 -21.09 -3.46 3.85
C ALA A 943 -20.86 -4.70 2.96
N ASP A 944 -20.69 -5.89 3.55
CA ASP A 944 -20.55 -7.13 2.77
C ASP A 944 -21.83 -7.45 1.99
N LEU A 945 -23.00 -7.23 2.60
CA LEU A 945 -24.31 -7.40 1.95
C LEU A 945 -24.55 -6.34 0.86
N ALA A 946 -24.14 -5.09 1.09
CA ALA A 946 -24.14 -4.06 0.05
C ALA A 946 -23.27 -4.46 -1.15
N ASN A 947 -22.09 -5.02 -0.88
CA ASN A 947 -21.16 -5.50 -1.90
C ASN A 947 -21.71 -6.72 -2.66
N LEU A 948 -22.37 -7.66 -1.96
CA LEU A 948 -23.04 -8.82 -2.57
C LEU A 948 -24.07 -8.36 -3.61
N VAL A 949 -24.99 -7.47 -3.21
CA VAL A 949 -26.03 -6.94 -4.12
C VAL A 949 -25.43 -6.10 -5.26
N ASN A 950 -24.30 -5.43 -5.03
CA ASN A 950 -23.57 -4.72 -6.07
C ASN A 950 -22.91 -5.67 -7.09
N ILE A 951 -22.19 -6.69 -6.63
CA ILE A 951 -21.55 -7.71 -7.47
C ILE A 951 -22.61 -8.49 -8.27
N ALA A 952 -23.75 -8.82 -7.68
CA ALA A 952 -24.85 -9.50 -8.35
C ALA A 952 -25.45 -8.63 -9.47
N ALA A 953 -25.68 -7.33 -9.21
CA ALA A 953 -26.15 -6.39 -10.22
C ALA A 953 -25.14 -6.16 -11.37
N ILE A 954 -23.84 -6.14 -11.07
CA ILE A 954 -22.79 -6.08 -12.10
C ILE A 954 -22.76 -7.37 -12.93
N LYS A 955 -22.93 -8.54 -12.31
CA LYS A 955 -23.00 -9.84 -13.00
C LYS A 955 -24.18 -9.88 -13.98
N ALA A 956 -25.38 -9.51 -13.52
CA ALA A 956 -26.58 -9.42 -14.36
C ALA A 956 -26.40 -8.43 -15.53
N ALA A 957 -25.79 -7.27 -15.29
CA ALA A 957 -25.51 -6.27 -16.34
C ALA A 957 -24.48 -6.76 -17.38
N VAL A 958 -23.49 -7.56 -16.98
CA VAL A 958 -22.51 -8.20 -17.89
C VAL A 958 -23.16 -9.33 -18.71
N GLU A 959 -24.19 -9.98 -18.17
CA GLU A 959 -24.98 -11.01 -18.85
C GLU A 959 -26.10 -10.45 -19.74
N GLY A 960 -26.35 -9.14 -19.69
CA GLY A 960 -27.47 -8.50 -20.40
C GLY A 960 -28.85 -8.78 -19.79
N ALA A 961 -28.92 -9.28 -18.55
CA ALA A 961 -30.17 -9.62 -17.89
C ALA A 961 -30.91 -8.37 -17.39
N GLU A 962 -32.19 -8.21 -17.78
CA GLU A 962 -33.03 -7.07 -17.39
C GLU A 962 -33.43 -7.07 -15.91
N LYS A 963 -33.40 -8.24 -15.27
CA LYS A 963 -33.79 -8.48 -13.87
C LYS A 963 -32.72 -9.28 -13.15
N LEU A 964 -32.55 -9.00 -11.86
CA LEU A 964 -31.69 -9.76 -10.97
C LEU A 964 -32.38 -11.06 -10.52
N SER A 965 -31.77 -12.21 -10.80
CA SER A 965 -32.22 -13.53 -10.35
C SER A 965 -31.47 -14.01 -9.11
N SER A 966 -31.92 -15.12 -8.53
CA SER A 966 -31.24 -15.80 -7.43
C SER A 966 -29.88 -16.37 -7.87
N GLU A 967 -29.66 -16.62 -9.16
CA GLU A 967 -28.37 -17.13 -9.67
C GLU A 967 -27.26 -16.09 -9.55
N GLN A 968 -27.50 -14.83 -9.96
CA GLN A 968 -26.48 -13.78 -9.81
C GLN A 968 -26.20 -13.44 -8.33
N LEU A 969 -27.19 -13.60 -7.45
CA LEU A 969 -27.05 -13.42 -6.01
C LEU A 969 -26.27 -14.56 -5.35
N GLU A 970 -26.52 -15.81 -5.74
CA GLU A 970 -25.71 -16.98 -5.35
C GLU A 970 -24.26 -16.85 -5.87
N PHE A 971 -24.06 -16.45 -7.13
CA PHE A 971 -22.73 -16.18 -7.70
C PHE A 971 -21.99 -15.07 -6.94
N ALA A 972 -22.67 -13.98 -6.57
CA ALA A 972 -22.07 -12.89 -5.80
C ALA A 972 -21.68 -13.33 -4.39
N LYS A 973 -22.52 -14.12 -3.71
CA LYS A 973 -22.22 -14.75 -2.43
C LYS A 973 -20.99 -15.66 -2.53
N ASP A 974 -20.99 -16.60 -3.47
CA ASP A 974 -19.86 -17.52 -3.71
C ASP A 974 -18.57 -16.74 -4.00
N ARG A 975 -18.65 -15.67 -4.80
CA ARG A 975 -17.50 -14.82 -5.13
C ARG A 975 -16.94 -14.06 -3.93
N ILE A 976 -17.76 -13.72 -2.93
CA ILE A 976 -17.29 -13.09 -1.68
C ILE A 976 -16.69 -14.13 -0.74
N VAL A 977 -17.29 -15.32 -0.62
CA VAL A 977 -16.83 -16.38 0.29
C VAL A 977 -15.57 -17.09 -0.22
N MET A 978 -15.53 -17.42 -1.52
CA MET A 978 -14.52 -18.29 -2.13
C MET A 978 -13.57 -17.55 -3.10
N GLY A 979 -13.86 -16.28 -3.41
CA GLY A 979 -13.14 -15.51 -4.43
C GLY A 979 -13.61 -15.78 -5.86
N THR A 980 -12.88 -15.23 -6.83
CA THR A 980 -13.23 -15.33 -8.26
C THR A 980 -13.05 -16.74 -8.82
N GLU A 981 -14.02 -17.15 -9.63
CA GLU A 981 -14.03 -18.40 -10.38
C GLU A 981 -12.93 -18.45 -11.44
N ARG A 982 -12.22 -19.58 -11.53
CA ARG A 982 -11.03 -19.75 -12.37
C ARG A 982 -11.29 -20.66 -13.57
N LYS A 983 -12.30 -20.32 -14.40
CA LYS A 983 -12.73 -21.10 -15.58
C LYS A 983 -11.61 -21.43 -16.60
N THR A 984 -10.51 -20.68 -16.60
CA THR A 984 -9.34 -20.89 -17.47
C THR A 984 -8.24 -21.74 -16.84
N MET A 985 -8.40 -22.21 -15.60
CA MET A 985 -7.41 -23.05 -14.93
C MET A 985 -7.49 -24.48 -15.44
N PHE A 986 -6.42 -24.96 -16.07
CA PHE A 986 -6.31 -26.35 -16.47
C PHE A 986 -6.25 -27.25 -15.23
N VAL A 987 -7.22 -28.17 -15.12
CA VAL A 987 -7.30 -29.21 -14.09
C VAL A 987 -7.28 -30.55 -14.82
N SER A 988 -6.38 -31.47 -14.44
CA SER A 988 -6.36 -32.81 -15.01
C SER A 988 -7.56 -33.63 -14.52
N GLU A 989 -8.05 -34.57 -15.33
CA GLU A 989 -9.19 -35.42 -14.98
C GLU A 989 -8.98 -36.19 -13.66
N ASP A 990 -7.77 -36.65 -13.37
CA ASP A 990 -7.45 -37.29 -12.08
C ASP A 990 -7.57 -36.32 -10.90
N SER A 991 -7.21 -35.05 -11.07
CA SER A 991 -7.35 -34.01 -10.05
C SER A 991 -8.82 -33.57 -9.88
N LYS A 992 -9.55 -33.45 -10.99
CA LYS A 992 -11.01 -33.19 -11.01
C LYS A 992 -11.76 -34.31 -10.29
N LYS A 993 -11.39 -35.56 -10.58
CA LYS A 993 -11.92 -36.78 -9.93
C LYS A 993 -11.58 -36.83 -8.45
N LEU A 994 -10.33 -36.56 -8.07
CA LEU A 994 -9.94 -36.54 -6.66
C LEU A 994 -10.73 -35.48 -5.87
N THR A 995 -10.89 -34.28 -6.45
CA THR A 995 -11.73 -33.21 -5.90
C THR A 995 -13.20 -33.67 -5.79
N ALA A 996 -13.76 -34.32 -6.80
CA ALA A 996 -15.13 -34.84 -6.75
C ALA A 996 -15.36 -35.90 -5.66
N TYR A 997 -14.38 -36.78 -5.41
CA TYR A 997 -14.45 -37.72 -4.28
C TYR A 997 -14.26 -37.03 -2.92
N HIS A 998 -13.40 -36.01 -2.84
CA HIS A 998 -13.19 -35.19 -1.64
C HIS A 998 -14.49 -34.45 -1.22
N GLU A 999 -15.09 -33.68 -2.13
CA GLU A 999 -16.35 -32.97 -1.87
C GLU A 999 -17.50 -33.93 -1.59
N SER A 1000 -17.58 -35.06 -2.30
CA SER A 1000 -18.56 -36.11 -2.00
C SER A 1000 -18.36 -36.71 -0.60
N GLY A 1001 -17.12 -36.78 -0.11
CA GLY A 1001 -16.80 -37.15 1.26
C GLY A 1001 -17.45 -36.24 2.29
N HIS A 1002 -17.22 -34.93 2.17
CA HIS A 1002 -17.88 -33.92 3.02
C HIS A 1002 -19.41 -33.99 2.93
N ALA A 1003 -19.96 -34.17 1.73
CA ALA A 1003 -21.40 -34.23 1.51
C ALA A 1003 -22.05 -35.49 2.13
N ILE A 1004 -21.51 -36.69 1.88
CA ILE A 1004 -22.05 -37.94 2.44
C ILE A 1004 -21.94 -37.96 3.98
N VAL A 1005 -20.87 -37.41 4.54
CA VAL A 1005 -20.76 -37.25 6.01
C VAL A 1005 -21.80 -36.27 6.55
N ALA A 1006 -21.98 -35.10 5.93
CA ALA A 1006 -22.93 -34.09 6.38
C ALA A 1006 -24.38 -34.60 6.37
N LEU A 1007 -24.79 -35.33 5.32
CA LEU A 1007 -26.14 -35.90 5.21
C LEU A 1007 -26.45 -36.97 6.27
N ASN A 1008 -25.46 -37.79 6.62
CA ASN A 1008 -25.67 -38.94 7.51
C ASN A 1008 -25.34 -38.64 8.99
N THR A 1009 -24.64 -37.55 9.30
CA THR A 1009 -24.20 -37.20 10.65
C THR A 1009 -25.24 -36.37 11.39
N ARG A 1010 -25.97 -37.00 12.32
CA ARG A 1010 -27.02 -36.35 13.14
C ARG A 1010 -26.46 -35.20 13.99
N GLY A 1011 -26.62 -33.98 13.51
CA GLY A 1011 -26.13 -32.74 14.14
C GLY A 1011 -25.24 -31.88 13.24
N ALA A 1012 -24.92 -32.34 12.02
CA ALA A 1012 -24.37 -31.49 10.98
C ALA A 1012 -25.45 -30.53 10.44
N HIS A 1013 -25.03 -29.43 9.81
CA HIS A 1013 -25.95 -28.53 9.12
C HIS A 1013 -26.36 -29.13 7.76
N PRO A 1014 -27.59 -28.90 7.28
CA PRO A 1014 -28.02 -29.37 5.98
C PRO A 1014 -27.17 -28.76 4.86
N ILE A 1015 -26.85 -29.57 3.86
CA ILE A 1015 -26.22 -29.11 2.61
C ILE A 1015 -27.16 -28.16 1.88
N HIS A 1016 -26.58 -27.19 1.17
CA HIS A 1016 -27.23 -26.33 0.19
C HIS A 1016 -26.71 -26.56 -1.22
N LYS A 1017 -25.39 -26.72 -1.37
CA LYS A 1017 -24.71 -26.86 -2.67
C LYS A 1017 -23.39 -27.60 -2.50
N ALA A 1018 -22.99 -28.41 -3.47
CA ALA A 1018 -21.64 -28.95 -3.61
C ALA A 1018 -21.11 -28.57 -5.00
N THR A 1019 -19.84 -28.18 -5.11
CA THR A 1019 -19.22 -27.80 -6.39
C THR A 1019 -17.77 -28.24 -6.45
N ILE A 1020 -17.30 -28.63 -7.62
CA ILE A 1020 -15.90 -28.93 -7.94
C ILE A 1020 -15.27 -27.86 -8.85
N MET A 1021 -15.90 -26.68 -8.93
CA MET A 1021 -15.42 -25.56 -9.74
C MET A 1021 -14.42 -24.70 -8.96
N PRO A 1022 -13.19 -24.49 -9.49
CA PRO A 1022 -12.15 -23.80 -8.76
C PRO A 1022 -12.46 -22.31 -8.56
N ARG A 1023 -12.43 -21.85 -7.30
CA ARG A 1023 -12.71 -20.48 -6.88
C ARG A 1023 -11.61 -19.99 -5.95
N GLY A 1024 -10.94 -18.89 -6.32
CA GLY A 1024 -9.82 -18.33 -5.56
C GLY A 1024 -8.68 -19.34 -5.36
N SER A 1025 -8.54 -19.82 -4.12
CA SER A 1025 -7.58 -20.84 -3.68
C SER A 1025 -8.20 -22.22 -3.42
N ALA A 1026 -9.53 -22.37 -3.53
CA ALA A 1026 -10.23 -23.64 -3.36
C ALA A 1026 -10.46 -24.34 -4.72
N LEU A 1027 -10.38 -25.67 -4.73
CA LEU A 1027 -10.68 -26.50 -5.91
C LEU A 1027 -12.14 -26.94 -5.97
N GLY A 1028 -12.77 -27.15 -4.82
CA GLY A 1028 -14.20 -27.40 -4.64
C GLY A 1028 -14.70 -26.82 -3.31
N MET A 1029 -16.01 -26.97 -3.04
CA MET A 1029 -16.58 -26.76 -1.70
C MET A 1029 -18.00 -27.35 -1.54
N VAL A 1030 -18.27 -28.00 -0.41
CA VAL A 1030 -19.63 -28.27 0.09
C VAL A 1030 -20.12 -27.12 0.99
N THR A 1031 -21.08 -26.34 0.50
CA THR A 1031 -21.77 -25.30 1.27
C THR A 1031 -22.89 -25.91 2.13
N GLN A 1032 -22.82 -25.70 3.45
CA GLN A 1032 -23.89 -26.00 4.40
C GLN A 1032 -24.63 -24.73 4.82
N LEU A 1033 -25.92 -24.83 5.13
CA LEU A 1033 -26.72 -23.73 5.67
C LEU A 1033 -27.24 -24.05 7.07
N PRO A 1034 -27.07 -23.15 8.06
CA PRO A 1034 -27.74 -23.30 9.35
C PRO A 1034 -29.26 -23.15 9.16
N SER A 1035 -30.04 -23.99 9.85
CA SER A 1035 -31.51 -23.95 9.76
C SER A 1035 -32.12 -22.72 10.42
N ASN A 1036 -31.47 -22.23 11.48
CA ASN A 1036 -31.78 -21.02 12.25
C ASN A 1036 -30.44 -20.41 12.73
N ASP A 1037 -30.41 -19.14 13.16
CA ASP A 1037 -29.25 -18.61 13.89
C ASP A 1037 -29.12 -19.33 15.26
N GLU A 1038 -28.00 -20.02 15.46
CA GLU A 1038 -27.72 -20.75 16.70
C GLU A 1038 -26.89 -19.88 17.64
N THR A 1039 -27.53 -19.30 18.68
CA THR A 1039 -26.82 -18.50 19.71
C THR A 1039 -25.86 -19.34 20.58
N SER A 1040 -26.00 -20.66 20.56
CA SER A 1040 -25.11 -21.60 21.26
C SER A 1040 -25.06 -22.94 20.52
N VAL A 1041 -23.88 -23.53 20.37
CA VAL A 1041 -23.67 -24.80 19.64
C VAL A 1041 -23.37 -25.93 20.62
N SER A 1042 -24.08 -27.05 20.50
CA SER A 1042 -23.91 -28.20 21.41
C SER A 1042 -22.66 -29.04 21.10
N LYS A 1043 -22.13 -29.77 22.10
CA LYS A 1043 -21.02 -30.74 21.93
C LYS A 1043 -21.28 -31.71 20.76
N ARG A 1044 -22.55 -32.11 20.56
CA ARG A 1044 -22.97 -32.98 19.45
C ARG A 1044 -22.74 -32.33 18.07
N GLN A 1045 -23.10 -31.06 17.93
CA GLN A 1045 -22.96 -30.32 16.67
C GLN A 1045 -21.50 -29.97 16.38
N LEU A 1046 -20.71 -29.66 17.41
CA LEU A 1046 -19.26 -29.46 17.26
C LEU A 1046 -18.57 -30.77 16.84
N LEU A 1047 -18.92 -31.92 17.44
CA LEU A 1047 -18.47 -33.24 16.97
C LEU A 1047 -18.93 -33.54 15.52
N ALA A 1048 -20.15 -33.16 15.15
CA ALA A 1048 -20.64 -33.37 13.79
C ALA A 1048 -19.92 -32.49 12.75
N ARG A 1049 -19.56 -31.24 13.10
CA ARG A 1049 -18.68 -30.38 12.28
C ARG A 1049 -17.27 -30.98 12.18
N LEU A 1050 -16.72 -31.51 13.27
CA LEU A 1050 -15.43 -32.19 13.31
C LEU A 1050 -15.40 -33.44 12.41
N ASP A 1051 -16.48 -34.23 12.43
CA ASP A 1051 -16.67 -35.37 11.54
C ASP A 1051 -16.77 -34.89 10.07
N VAL A 1052 -17.52 -33.82 9.78
CA VAL A 1052 -17.59 -33.22 8.42
C VAL A 1052 -16.21 -32.79 7.91
N CYS A 1053 -15.37 -32.11 8.71
CA CYS A 1053 -14.03 -31.69 8.28
C CYS A 1053 -13.10 -32.87 7.93
N MET A 1054 -13.30 -34.04 8.53
CA MET A 1054 -12.54 -35.25 8.17
C MET A 1054 -13.06 -35.92 6.88
N GLY A 1055 -14.19 -35.48 6.32
CA GLY A 1055 -14.89 -36.09 5.19
C GLY A 1055 -14.03 -36.29 3.94
N GLY A 1056 -13.46 -35.22 3.39
CA GLY A 1056 -12.66 -35.26 2.16
C GLY A 1056 -11.39 -36.09 2.29
N ARG A 1057 -10.59 -35.84 3.35
CA ARG A 1057 -9.35 -36.60 3.66
C ARG A 1057 -9.60 -38.12 3.72
N VAL A 1058 -10.71 -38.53 4.34
CA VAL A 1058 -11.05 -39.95 4.47
C VAL A 1058 -11.63 -40.52 3.17
N ALA A 1059 -12.41 -39.74 2.41
CA ALA A 1059 -12.89 -40.17 1.10
C ALA A 1059 -11.75 -40.39 0.09
N GLU A 1060 -10.74 -39.50 0.07
CA GLU A 1060 -9.52 -39.70 -0.70
C GLU A 1060 -8.82 -41.01 -0.32
N GLU A 1061 -8.56 -41.24 0.97
CA GLU A 1061 -7.87 -42.46 1.44
C GLU A 1061 -8.63 -43.75 1.12
N LEU A 1062 -9.97 -43.74 1.25
CA LEU A 1062 -10.78 -44.93 0.99
C LEU A 1062 -10.81 -45.33 -0.50
N ILE A 1063 -10.68 -44.37 -1.41
CA ILE A 1063 -10.84 -44.60 -2.86
C ILE A 1063 -9.50 -44.67 -3.60
N PHE A 1064 -8.50 -43.87 -3.19
CA PHE A 1064 -7.17 -43.84 -3.82
C PHE A 1064 -6.07 -44.50 -2.97
N GLY A 1065 -6.30 -44.73 -1.67
CA GLY A 1065 -5.34 -45.35 -0.77
C GLY A 1065 -4.46 -44.36 0.01
N LEU A 1066 -3.70 -44.89 0.97
CA LEU A 1066 -2.88 -44.11 1.92
C LEU A 1066 -1.77 -43.29 1.26
N ASP A 1067 -1.18 -43.79 0.18
CA ASP A 1067 -0.05 -43.16 -0.50
C ASP A 1067 -0.47 -42.03 -1.46
N HIS A 1068 -1.78 -41.92 -1.74
CA HIS A 1068 -2.35 -40.97 -2.70
C HIS A 1068 -3.10 -39.78 -2.06
N ILE A 1069 -3.14 -39.68 -0.73
CA ILE A 1069 -3.93 -38.65 -0.04
C ILE A 1069 -3.21 -37.29 -0.06
N THR A 1070 -3.89 -36.27 -0.59
CA THR A 1070 -3.30 -35.00 -1.01
C THR A 1070 -3.13 -33.96 0.10
N THR A 1071 -2.47 -32.85 -0.25
CA THR A 1071 -2.41 -31.62 0.54
C THR A 1071 -3.70 -30.79 0.51
N GLY A 1072 -4.71 -31.16 -0.29
CA GLY A 1072 -5.97 -30.41 -0.41
C GLY A 1072 -6.69 -30.25 0.92
N ALA A 1073 -6.82 -31.35 1.67
CA ALA A 1073 -7.43 -31.41 3.01
C ALA A 1073 -6.70 -30.63 4.12
N SER A 1074 -5.66 -29.85 3.81
CA SER A 1074 -4.92 -29.05 4.79
C SER A 1074 -5.76 -27.96 5.45
N SER A 1075 -6.71 -27.35 4.73
CA SER A 1075 -7.66 -26.37 5.27
C SER A 1075 -8.58 -27.01 6.31
N ASP A 1076 -9.17 -28.16 5.99
CA ASP A 1076 -10.14 -28.86 6.83
C ASP A 1076 -9.49 -29.44 8.09
N LEU A 1077 -8.23 -29.87 7.97
CA LEU A 1077 -7.42 -30.29 9.12
C LEU A 1077 -7.08 -29.11 10.04
N SER A 1078 -6.87 -27.89 9.52
CA SER A 1078 -6.71 -26.68 10.35
C SER A 1078 -8.02 -26.37 11.08
N GLN A 1079 -9.12 -26.25 10.34
CA GLN A 1079 -10.45 -25.99 10.90
C GLN A 1079 -10.87 -27.04 11.95
N ALA A 1080 -10.60 -28.33 11.71
CA ALA A 1080 -10.85 -29.39 12.66
C ALA A 1080 -9.99 -29.25 13.93
N THR A 1081 -8.71 -28.88 13.78
CA THR A 1081 -7.78 -28.72 14.91
C THR A 1081 -8.17 -27.52 15.77
N GLU A 1082 -8.49 -26.39 15.15
CA GLU A 1082 -8.98 -25.17 15.81
C GLU A 1082 -10.32 -25.43 16.53
N LEU A 1083 -11.25 -26.15 15.90
CA LEU A 1083 -12.52 -26.56 16.49
C LEU A 1083 -12.33 -27.48 17.71
N ALA A 1084 -11.42 -28.46 17.62
CA ALA A 1084 -11.08 -29.33 18.74
C ALA A 1084 -10.40 -28.57 19.89
N GLN A 1085 -9.47 -27.64 19.59
CA GLN A 1085 -8.87 -26.75 20.59
C GLN A 1085 -9.91 -25.86 21.28
N TYR A 1086 -10.86 -25.31 20.52
CA TYR A 1086 -11.98 -24.52 21.07
C TYR A 1086 -12.87 -25.36 22.00
N MET A 1087 -13.24 -26.59 21.60
CA MET A 1087 -14.00 -27.53 22.42
C MET A 1087 -13.31 -27.84 23.76
N VAL A 1088 -11.99 -28.05 23.74
CA VAL A 1088 -11.21 -28.40 24.94
C VAL A 1088 -10.94 -27.19 25.83
N SER A 1089 -10.35 -26.12 25.27
CA SER A 1089 -9.80 -25.00 26.03
C SER A 1089 -10.81 -23.89 26.35
N SER A 1090 -11.73 -23.61 25.44
CA SER A 1090 -12.68 -22.48 25.58
C SER A 1090 -14.01 -22.94 26.17
N CYS A 1091 -14.52 -24.10 25.71
CA CYS A 1091 -15.82 -24.63 26.11
C CYS A 1091 -15.79 -25.66 27.26
N GLY A 1092 -14.61 -26.17 27.64
CA GLY A 1092 -14.48 -27.17 28.71
C GLY A 1092 -15.22 -28.49 28.43
N MET A 1093 -15.33 -28.89 27.15
CA MET A 1093 -16.10 -30.09 26.74
C MET A 1093 -15.32 -31.41 26.87
N SER A 1094 -14.08 -31.35 27.36
CA SER A 1094 -13.25 -32.51 27.70
C SER A 1094 -13.52 -33.00 29.13
N GLU A 1095 -13.63 -34.31 29.29
CA GLU A 1095 -13.72 -34.94 30.62
C GLU A 1095 -12.35 -35.02 31.33
N ALA A 1096 -11.25 -35.04 30.56
CA ALA A 1096 -9.88 -35.11 31.07
C ALA A 1096 -9.32 -33.75 31.53
N ILE A 1097 -9.87 -32.64 31.02
CA ILE A 1097 -9.60 -31.26 31.47
C ILE A 1097 -10.66 -30.80 32.47
N GLY A 1098 -11.93 -31.12 32.22
CA GLY A 1098 -13.09 -30.64 32.97
C GLY A 1098 -13.64 -29.31 32.44
N PRO A 1099 -14.75 -28.80 33.03
CA PRO A 1099 -15.46 -27.60 32.60
C PRO A 1099 -14.72 -26.32 33.04
N VAL A 1100 -13.52 -26.09 32.53
CA VAL A 1100 -12.64 -24.97 32.86
C VAL A 1100 -12.33 -24.16 31.60
N HIS A 1101 -12.49 -22.84 31.67
CA HIS A 1101 -12.07 -21.93 30.60
C HIS A 1101 -10.58 -21.58 30.77
N ILE A 1102 -9.77 -21.92 29.77
CA ILE A 1102 -8.30 -21.80 29.82
C ILE A 1102 -7.86 -20.47 29.20
N LYS A 1103 -7.09 -19.69 29.97
CA LYS A 1103 -6.52 -18.40 29.52
C LYS A 1103 -5.38 -18.63 28.52
N GLU A 1104 -5.10 -17.64 27.67
CA GLU A 1104 -4.11 -17.61 26.57
C GLU A 1104 -2.68 -18.11 26.87
N ARG A 1105 -2.33 -18.35 28.14
CA ARG A 1105 -1.01 -18.86 28.58
C ARG A 1105 -1.20 -19.93 29.67
N PRO A 1106 -1.55 -21.17 29.31
CA PRO A 1106 -1.54 -22.30 30.25
C PRO A 1106 -0.11 -22.65 30.71
N SER A 1107 0.01 -23.49 31.74
CA SER A 1107 1.27 -24.15 32.07
C SER A 1107 1.63 -25.20 31.00
N SER A 1108 2.91 -25.57 30.89
CA SER A 1108 3.38 -26.58 29.93
C SER A 1108 2.69 -27.95 30.12
N ASP A 1109 2.48 -28.38 31.37
CA ASP A 1109 1.71 -29.59 31.71
C ASP A 1109 0.25 -29.51 31.22
N MET A 1110 -0.41 -28.36 31.45
CA MET A 1110 -1.78 -28.16 30.99
C MET A 1110 -1.86 -28.12 29.46
N GLN A 1111 -0.90 -27.48 28.79
CA GLN A 1111 -0.80 -27.48 27.32
C GLN A 1111 -0.65 -28.91 26.77
N SER A 1112 0.27 -29.71 27.33
CA SER A 1112 0.46 -31.11 26.93
C SER A 1112 -0.81 -31.96 27.09
N ARG A 1113 -1.64 -31.67 28.10
CA ARG A 1113 -2.94 -32.32 28.31
C ARG A 1113 -4.01 -31.86 27.32
N ILE A 1114 -4.04 -30.58 26.96
CA ILE A 1114 -4.91 -30.04 25.90
C ILE A 1114 -4.58 -30.73 24.58
N ASP A 1115 -3.30 -30.70 24.18
CA ASP A 1115 -2.82 -31.23 22.90
C ASP A 1115 -3.12 -32.73 22.76
N ALA A 1116 -2.96 -33.52 23.84
CA ALA A 1116 -3.29 -34.94 23.87
C ALA A 1116 -4.79 -35.21 23.66
N GLU A 1117 -5.69 -34.43 24.28
CA GLU A 1117 -7.14 -34.57 24.10
C GLU A 1117 -7.58 -34.09 22.70
N VAL A 1118 -6.96 -33.03 22.16
CA VAL A 1118 -7.20 -32.55 20.78
C VAL A 1118 -6.85 -33.64 19.76
N VAL A 1119 -5.66 -34.25 19.87
CA VAL A 1119 -5.24 -35.36 18.99
C VAL A 1119 -6.18 -36.57 19.12
N LYS A 1120 -6.69 -36.86 20.32
CA LYS A 1120 -7.69 -37.91 20.55
C LYS A 1120 -9.02 -37.59 19.85
N LEU A 1121 -9.58 -36.40 20.04
CA LEU A 1121 -10.85 -35.98 19.40
C LEU A 1121 -10.77 -36.06 17.87
N LEU A 1122 -9.65 -35.63 17.27
CA LEU A 1122 -9.39 -35.69 15.83
C LEU A 1122 -9.32 -37.14 15.33
N ARG A 1123 -8.62 -38.03 16.03
CA ARG A 1123 -8.54 -39.46 15.69
C ARG A 1123 -9.88 -40.17 15.81
N GLU A 1124 -10.66 -39.88 16.86
CA GLU A 1124 -12.00 -40.43 17.02
C GLU A 1124 -12.96 -39.96 15.91
N ALA A 1125 -12.86 -38.70 15.47
CA ALA A 1125 -13.64 -38.18 14.35
C ALA A 1125 -13.28 -38.86 13.02
N TYR A 1126 -11.98 -38.94 12.73
CA TYR A 1126 -11.46 -39.63 11.55
C TYR A 1126 -11.93 -41.09 11.47
N GLU A 1127 -11.85 -41.87 12.56
CA GLU A 1127 -12.33 -43.27 12.56
C GLU A 1127 -13.87 -43.39 12.49
N ARG A 1128 -14.63 -42.48 13.14
CA ARG A 1128 -16.09 -42.42 12.95
C ARG A 1128 -16.45 -42.24 11.48
N VAL A 1129 -15.80 -41.29 10.81
CA VAL A 1129 -16.01 -40.95 9.41
C VAL A 1129 -15.58 -42.10 8.49
N LYS A 1130 -14.46 -42.76 8.77
CA LYS A 1130 -13.98 -43.96 8.05
C LYS A 1130 -14.99 -45.11 8.15
N SER A 1131 -15.62 -45.29 9.32
CA SER A 1131 -16.72 -46.25 9.50
C SER A 1131 -18.03 -45.84 8.82
N LEU A 1132 -18.24 -44.55 8.57
CA LEU A 1132 -19.43 -44.01 7.91
C LEU A 1132 -19.29 -44.12 6.39
N LEU A 1133 -18.22 -43.59 5.81
CA LEU A 1133 -18.00 -43.60 4.35
C LEU A 1133 -17.92 -45.03 3.81
N LYS A 1134 -17.28 -45.98 4.51
CA LYS A 1134 -17.31 -47.42 4.13
C LYS A 1134 -18.71 -48.05 4.11
N ARG A 1135 -19.67 -47.54 4.90
CA ARG A 1135 -21.08 -48.01 4.85
C ARG A 1135 -21.88 -47.36 3.71
N HIS A 1136 -21.43 -46.21 3.22
CA HIS A 1136 -22.10 -45.41 2.19
C HIS A 1136 -21.26 -45.30 0.90
N GLU A 1137 -20.32 -46.22 0.69
CA GLU A 1137 -19.34 -46.22 -0.40
C GLU A 1137 -19.98 -46.15 -1.80
N LYS A 1138 -21.09 -46.88 -1.99
CA LYS A 1138 -21.89 -46.81 -3.23
C LYS A 1138 -22.44 -45.40 -3.47
N GLN A 1139 -22.93 -44.73 -2.43
CA GLN A 1139 -23.44 -43.36 -2.51
C GLN A 1139 -22.32 -42.34 -2.76
N LEU A 1140 -21.13 -42.57 -2.18
CA LEU A 1140 -19.94 -41.77 -2.45
C LEU A 1140 -19.54 -41.83 -3.94
N HIS A 1141 -19.50 -43.03 -4.54
CA HIS A 1141 -19.24 -43.20 -5.97
C HIS A 1141 -20.31 -42.54 -6.85
N THR A 1142 -21.60 -42.74 -6.54
CA THR A 1142 -22.70 -42.14 -7.32
C THR A 1142 -22.63 -40.60 -7.29
N LEU A 1143 -22.36 -40.01 -6.12
CA LEU A 1143 -22.26 -38.56 -5.98
C LEU A 1143 -21.01 -37.98 -6.65
N ALA A 1144 -19.86 -38.65 -6.53
CA ALA A 1144 -18.62 -38.19 -7.16
C ALA A 1144 -18.69 -38.24 -8.70
N ASN A 1145 -19.32 -39.27 -9.26
CA ASN A 1145 -19.56 -39.35 -10.70
C ASN A 1145 -20.52 -38.24 -11.17
N ALA A 1146 -21.58 -37.94 -10.42
CA ALA A 1146 -22.49 -36.84 -10.74
C ALA A 1146 -21.82 -35.46 -10.61
N LEU A 1147 -20.91 -35.26 -9.64
CA LEU A 1147 -20.11 -34.03 -9.58
C LEU A 1147 -19.16 -33.89 -10.78
N LEU A 1148 -18.64 -34.99 -11.33
CA LEU A 1148 -17.82 -34.95 -12.56
C LEU A 1148 -18.61 -34.57 -13.81
N GLU A 1149 -19.88 -34.98 -13.88
CA GLU A 1149 -20.80 -34.75 -15.00
C GLU A 1149 -21.41 -33.33 -14.97
N TYR A 1150 -21.89 -32.87 -13.80
CA TYR A 1150 -22.64 -31.62 -13.66
C TYR A 1150 -21.82 -30.46 -13.06
N GLU A 1151 -20.62 -30.72 -12.52
CA GLU A 1151 -19.67 -29.78 -11.88
C GLU A 1151 -20.17 -29.07 -10.60
N THR A 1152 -21.49 -28.89 -10.45
CA THR A 1152 -22.17 -28.31 -9.30
C THR A 1152 -23.52 -28.98 -9.11
N LEU A 1153 -23.88 -29.33 -7.87
CA LEU A 1153 -25.17 -29.95 -7.51
C LEU A 1153 -25.81 -29.20 -6.34
N THR A 1154 -27.12 -28.96 -6.40
CA THR A 1154 -27.88 -28.39 -5.29
C THR A 1154 -28.25 -29.47 -4.26
N ALA A 1155 -28.70 -29.05 -3.08
CA ALA A 1155 -29.22 -29.95 -2.06
C ALA A 1155 -30.46 -30.75 -2.48
N GLU A 1156 -31.14 -30.39 -3.57
CA GLU A 1156 -32.26 -31.17 -4.11
C GLU A 1156 -31.76 -32.20 -5.12
N ASP A 1157 -30.81 -31.86 -5.97
CA ASP A 1157 -30.15 -32.79 -6.89
C ASP A 1157 -29.42 -33.89 -6.11
N ILE A 1158 -28.65 -33.52 -5.08
CA ILE A 1158 -27.95 -34.46 -4.21
C ILE A 1158 -28.94 -35.45 -3.57
N LYS A 1159 -30.13 -35.00 -3.14
CA LYS A 1159 -31.18 -35.90 -2.64
C LYS A 1159 -31.75 -36.79 -3.75
N ARG A 1160 -32.03 -36.22 -4.92
CA ARG A 1160 -32.58 -36.94 -6.09
C ARG A 1160 -31.64 -38.04 -6.59
N ILE A 1161 -30.33 -37.79 -6.56
CA ILE A 1161 -29.26 -38.73 -6.95
C ILE A 1161 -29.04 -39.82 -5.91
N LEU A 1162 -29.18 -39.51 -4.62
CA LEU A 1162 -28.92 -40.45 -3.51
C LEU A 1162 -30.14 -41.26 -3.06
N LEU A 1163 -31.35 -40.83 -3.42
CA LEU A 1163 -32.56 -41.65 -3.34
C LEU A 1163 -32.51 -42.76 -4.39
N PRO A 1164 -32.86 -44.01 -4.06
CA PRO A 1164 -32.99 -45.04 -5.08
C PRO A 1164 -34.15 -44.67 -6.01
N LYS A 1165 -33.89 -44.63 -7.33
CA LYS A 1165 -34.97 -44.58 -8.33
C LYS A 1165 -35.93 -45.74 -8.05
N GLN A 1166 -37.17 -45.44 -7.71
CA GLN A 1166 -38.24 -46.42 -7.89
C GLN A 1166 -38.44 -46.59 -9.39
N GLU A 1167 -38.52 -47.84 -9.86
CA GLU A 1167 -38.87 -48.15 -11.26
C GLU A 1167 -40.35 -47.84 -11.47
N GLY A 1168 -40.66 -46.56 -11.67
CA GLY A 1168 -42.03 -46.09 -11.64
C GLY A 1168 -42.17 -44.57 -11.75
N GLU A 1169 -41.69 -44.00 -12.86
CA GLU A 1169 -42.47 -43.02 -13.64
C GLU A 1169 -41.80 -42.76 -15.01
N LYS A 1170 -42.48 -43.16 -16.10
CA LYS A 1170 -42.15 -42.75 -17.48
C LYS A 1170 -42.86 -41.43 -17.77
N PHE A 1171 -42.29 -40.31 -17.34
CA PHE A 1171 -42.83 -38.96 -17.57
C PHE A 1171 -41.76 -37.98 -18.10
N GLU A 1172 -41.15 -38.31 -19.25
CA GLU A 1172 -40.37 -37.34 -20.03
C GLU A 1172 -40.34 -37.67 -21.54
N GLU A 1173 -40.41 -38.95 -21.93
CA GLU A 1173 -40.55 -39.36 -23.35
C GLU A 1173 -41.83 -38.81 -24.04
N GLN A 1174 -42.88 -38.46 -23.28
CA GLN A 1174 -44.16 -37.99 -23.85
C GLN A 1174 -44.25 -36.48 -24.15
N GLN A 1175 -43.26 -35.67 -23.76
CA GLN A 1175 -43.25 -34.24 -24.15
C GLN A 1175 -42.53 -33.98 -25.47
N GLN A 1176 -41.56 -34.82 -25.88
CA GLN A 1176 -40.87 -34.65 -27.17
C GLN A 1176 -41.66 -35.17 -28.39
N GLU A 1177 -42.63 -36.09 -28.20
CA GLU A 1177 -43.59 -36.46 -29.26
C GLU A 1177 -44.75 -35.44 -29.40
N GLY A 1178 -44.97 -34.55 -28.43
CA GLY A 1178 -46.05 -33.56 -28.46
C GLY A 1178 -45.81 -32.44 -29.47
N ASP A 1179 -44.66 -31.77 -29.38
CA ASP A 1179 -44.32 -30.61 -30.23
C ASP A 1179 -44.00 -31.00 -31.68
N LEU A 1180 -43.73 -32.28 -31.95
CA LEU A 1180 -43.46 -32.80 -33.30
C LEU A 1180 -44.73 -33.20 -34.08
N VAL A 1181 -45.91 -33.01 -33.49
CA VAL A 1181 -47.24 -33.24 -34.11
C VAL A 1181 -48.01 -31.90 -34.30
N LEU A 1182 -47.40 -30.76 -33.98
CA LEU A 1182 -47.95 -29.41 -34.12
C LEU A 1182 -47.07 -28.47 -34.98
N ALA A 1183 -46.29 -29.04 -35.91
CA ALA A 1183 -45.47 -28.35 -36.91
C ALA A 1183 -45.96 -28.66 -38.35
#